data_AF-A0A9N9DDW8-F1
#
_entry.id   AF-A0A9N9DDW8-F1
#
_cell.length_a   1.000
_cell.length_b   1.000
_cell.length_c   1.000
_cell.angle_alpha   90.00
_cell.angle_beta   90.00
_cell.angle_gamma   90.00
#
_symmetry.space_group_name_H-M   'P 1'
#
loop_
_entity.id
_entity.type
_entity.pdbx_description
1 polymer ?
#
loop_
_entity_poly.entity_id
_entity_poly.type
_entity_poly.pdbx_seq_one_letter_code
_entity_poly.pdbx_strand_id
1 'polypeptide(L)'
;MPQLADSPSPTSPTFDGKVTRLIVVSNRLPLTITKTDNGCTFKLSSGGLVSALSGLKKRMAFTWIGWPGINIPEEERSQVIDQLANYSCVPVYVDDDLADRHYNGFSNSILWPLFHYHPGEITFSQQDWEAYEIVNGLFAETVNEIVQDGDLVWVQDYHLMLLPAMLREKMGESKLNVKIGFFLHTPFPSSEIYRILPVRKEVLNGVLKSDLIGFHTYDYARHFLSSCTRILGLSTMPNSVYYDGRHVHVGTFPIGIDPEKFAEGLKNPVIQKRIKSLEEKFKGVKLIVGVDRLDYIKGVPHKFHSLEVFLSEHPEWVGKIVLVQVAVPSRQDVEEYQNLRAAVNELVGRINGQFGTVEFVPIHFLHKSVSFEELVALYAVSDDRHGVLILSEFAGAAQSMNGSIIVNPWNTQELASAIHEAVTMPDHLRKSNHQKLYRYVTKYTAANWGTSFVSELVRVSKEFNSYMIIPHLKINQVVEAAKSAKKKRVILLDYDGTLNATHKLAEYANPSSHIVSILKTLQSKPNTYVYILSGRGRMHLDQWFESTGIGLSSEHGCFYKHPKCLQGKIESNSNSSAEGRFIKEEGDGWYRLVEPLDSAWKTNVCVLFQHYTERTPGTFIEEKEINVTWHYRGADLEFGSWQATELQVNLEKQLCHMPLSIILGNKTLEVRPLAVDKATAVRAIMKDLQFTQDEVDFVLCIGDGQTDEPVFALLKENFNDCFTSTVEKKQTDANYYLENISEVQQLLETLASD
;
A
#
# COMPACT_ATOMS: atom_id res chain seq x y z
N MET A 1 30.54 11.39 38.85
CA MET A 1 29.17 11.62 38.34
C MET A 1 29.25 12.54 37.12
N PRO A 2 29.00 12.05 35.90
CA PRO A 2 28.58 12.90 34.81
C PRO A 2 27.05 13.05 34.88
N GLN A 3 26.56 14.29 34.75
CA GLN A 3 25.13 14.61 34.66
C GLN A 3 24.52 13.91 33.43
N LEU A 4 23.47 13.12 33.67
CA LEU A 4 22.55 12.67 32.63
C LEU A 4 21.84 13.91 32.08
N ALA A 5 21.96 14.13 30.76
CA ALA A 5 21.20 15.15 30.06
C ALA A 5 19.69 14.87 30.24
N ASP A 6 18.92 15.89 30.60
CA ASP A 6 17.46 15.86 30.62
C ASP A 6 16.94 15.34 29.28
N SER A 7 16.18 14.24 29.30
CA SER A 7 15.43 13.79 28.13
C SER A 7 14.44 14.90 27.75
N PRO A 8 14.43 15.40 26.50
CA PRO A 8 13.51 16.47 26.11
C PRO A 8 12.06 16.04 26.30
N SER A 9 11.21 16.98 26.73
CA SER A 9 9.77 16.76 26.79
C SER A 9 9.24 16.34 25.41
N PRO A 10 8.24 15.42 25.34
CA PRO A 10 7.70 14.97 24.06
C PRO A 10 7.16 16.15 23.28
N THR A 11 7.73 16.40 22.11
CA THR A 11 7.31 17.49 21.23
C THR A 11 6.14 17.03 20.37
N SER A 12 5.15 17.90 20.19
CA SER A 12 4.18 17.71 19.11
C SER A 12 4.92 17.63 17.77
N PRO A 13 4.46 16.81 16.82
CA PRO A 13 5.07 16.75 15.50
C PRO A 13 5.14 18.15 14.88
N THR A 14 6.34 18.61 14.54
CA THR A 14 6.58 19.89 13.87
C THR A 14 6.95 19.64 12.42
N PHE A 15 6.18 20.22 11.50
CA PHE A 15 6.40 20.07 10.07
C PHE A 15 6.20 21.44 9.38
N ASP A 16 7.18 21.85 8.56
CA ASP A 16 7.26 23.19 7.93
C ASP A 16 7.10 24.37 8.92
N GLY A 17 7.62 24.21 10.14
CA GLY A 17 7.50 25.23 11.19
C GLY A 17 6.09 25.32 11.83
N LYS A 18 5.15 24.45 11.46
CA LYS A 18 3.82 24.35 12.10
C LYS A 18 3.71 23.08 12.93
N VAL A 19 3.07 23.20 14.08
CA VAL A 19 2.72 22.07 14.94
C VAL A 19 1.51 21.37 14.36
N THR A 20 1.63 20.08 14.02
CA THR A 20 0.51 19.26 13.54
C THR A 20 0.10 18.28 14.64
N ARG A 21 -1.20 18.18 14.92
CA ARG A 21 -1.71 17.24 15.92
C ARG A 21 -1.80 15.84 15.31
N LEU A 22 -1.38 14.85 16.09
CA LEU A 22 -1.56 13.44 15.77
C LEU A 22 -2.65 12.85 16.66
N ILE A 23 -3.62 12.19 16.03
CA ILE A 23 -4.70 11.45 16.68
C ILE A 23 -4.50 9.99 16.35
N VAL A 24 -4.24 9.15 17.36
CA VAL A 24 -4.12 7.70 17.20
C VAL A 24 -5.44 7.06 17.61
N VAL A 25 -5.98 6.19 16.76
CA VAL A 25 -7.26 5.54 16.99
C VAL A 25 -7.06 4.03 16.98
N SER A 26 -7.39 3.35 18.08
CA SER A 26 -7.31 1.89 18.18
C SER A 26 -8.50 1.33 18.94
N ASN A 27 -8.82 0.05 18.72
CA ASN A 27 -9.96 -0.59 19.36
C ASN A 27 -10.00 -0.37 20.89
N ARG A 28 -8.89 -0.61 21.61
CA ARG A 28 -8.81 -0.38 23.05
C ARG A 28 -7.93 0.81 23.40
N LEU A 29 -8.27 1.50 24.49
CA LEU A 29 -7.38 2.46 25.15
C LEU A 29 -6.15 1.75 25.75
N PRO A 30 -5.05 2.50 26.01
CA PRO A 30 -3.88 1.96 26.69
C PRO A 30 -4.12 1.70 28.19
N LEU A 31 -5.36 1.77 28.65
CA LEU A 31 -5.76 1.67 30.06
C LEU A 31 -6.77 0.54 30.23
N THR A 32 -6.62 -0.20 31.31
CA THR A 32 -7.61 -1.12 31.85
C THR A 32 -8.34 -0.38 32.95
N ILE A 33 -9.67 -0.26 32.81
CA ILE A 33 -10.53 0.34 33.81
C ILE A 33 -11.12 -0.76 34.68
N THR A 34 -11.03 -0.62 35.99
CA THR A 34 -11.65 -1.54 36.96
C THR A 34 -12.57 -0.76 37.88
N LYS A 35 -13.85 -1.14 37.93
CA LYS A 35 -14.82 -0.59 38.88
C LYS A 35 -14.50 -1.08 40.29
N THR A 36 -14.51 -0.15 41.24
CA THR A 36 -14.36 -0.39 42.67
C THR A 36 -15.48 0.33 43.42
N ASP A 37 -15.70 -0.02 44.70
CA ASP A 37 -16.74 0.61 45.53
C ASP A 37 -16.59 2.14 45.66
N ASN A 38 -15.39 2.68 45.39
CA ASN A 38 -15.05 4.11 45.44
C ASN A 38 -14.84 4.75 44.05
N GLY A 39 -15.35 4.12 42.97
CA GLY A 39 -15.25 4.62 41.60
C GLY A 39 -14.34 3.78 40.69
N CYS A 40 -13.87 4.37 39.59
CA CYS A 40 -13.04 3.67 38.59
C CYS A 40 -11.54 3.81 38.89
N THR A 41 -10.79 2.71 38.80
CA THR A 41 -9.32 2.71 38.83
C THR A 41 -8.75 2.45 37.44
N PHE A 42 -7.66 3.13 37.11
CA PHE A 42 -7.04 3.10 35.78
C PHE A 42 -5.63 2.54 35.88
N LYS A 43 -5.34 1.49 35.10
CA LYS A 43 -4.01 0.88 35.03
C LYS A 43 -3.59 0.74 33.58
N LEU A 44 -2.33 1.04 33.26
CA LEU A 44 -1.80 0.78 31.91
C LEU A 44 -1.97 -0.69 31.52
N SER A 45 -2.63 -0.90 30.38
CA SER A 45 -2.89 -2.21 29.80
C SER A 45 -1.61 -2.88 29.33
N SER A 46 -1.59 -4.21 29.38
CA SER A 46 -0.50 -5.02 28.81
C SER A 46 -0.85 -5.43 27.37
N GLY A 47 0.09 -5.27 26.42
CA GLY A 47 -0.12 -5.61 25.01
C GLY A 47 0.97 -5.07 24.09
N GLY A 48 1.15 -5.67 22.92
CA GLY A 48 2.17 -5.27 21.94
C GLY A 48 1.98 -3.84 21.44
N LEU A 49 0.77 -3.52 20.97
CA LEU A 49 0.40 -2.18 20.50
C LEU A 49 0.54 -1.12 21.61
N VAL A 50 0.02 -1.41 22.81
CA VAL A 50 0.12 -0.51 23.97
C VAL A 50 1.57 -0.24 24.33
N SER A 51 2.43 -1.26 24.33
CA SER A 51 3.85 -1.11 24.61
C SER A 51 4.56 -0.27 23.56
N ALA A 52 4.27 -0.50 22.28
CA ALA A 52 4.90 0.23 21.19
C ALA A 52 4.51 1.72 21.16
N LEU A 53 3.21 2.01 21.23
CA LEU A 53 2.72 3.40 21.23
C LEU A 53 3.06 4.15 22.53
N SER A 54 3.16 3.46 23.67
CA SER A 54 3.69 4.07 24.90
C SER A 54 5.16 4.49 24.73
N GLY A 55 5.96 3.66 24.03
CA GLY A 55 7.33 4.02 23.66
C GLY A 55 7.40 5.22 22.72
N LEU A 56 6.48 5.31 21.75
CA LEU A 56 6.36 6.46 20.85
C LEU A 56 5.99 7.75 21.58
N LYS A 57 5.11 7.66 22.60
CA LYS A 57 4.64 8.80 23.39
C LYS A 57 5.77 9.52 24.15
N LYS A 58 6.91 8.86 24.38
CA LYS A 58 8.14 9.47 24.90
C LYS A 58 8.77 10.47 23.93
N ARG A 59 8.54 10.32 22.62
CA ARG A 59 9.13 11.16 21.57
C ARG A 59 8.13 12.10 20.90
N MET A 60 6.86 11.69 20.80
CA MET A 60 5.84 12.40 20.05
C MET A 60 4.55 12.47 20.85
N ALA A 61 4.02 13.68 21.04
CA ALA A 61 2.73 13.88 21.67
C ALA A 61 1.59 13.52 20.69
N PHE A 62 0.59 12.78 21.19
CA PHE A 62 -0.61 12.45 20.43
C PHE A 62 -1.81 12.20 21.37
N THR A 63 -3.01 12.42 20.84
CA THR A 63 -4.28 12.07 21.49
C THR A 63 -4.64 10.64 21.11
N TRP A 64 -5.07 9.82 22.08
CA TRP A 64 -5.42 8.42 21.84
C TRP A 64 -6.93 8.19 22.02
N ILE A 65 -7.61 7.79 20.96
CA ILE A 65 -9.04 7.45 20.96
C ILE A 65 -9.22 5.93 20.98
N GLY A 66 -10.10 5.41 21.84
CA GLY A 66 -10.40 3.98 21.91
C GLY A 66 -11.48 3.59 22.91
N TRP A 67 -11.92 2.33 22.87
CA TRP A 67 -12.88 1.79 23.84
C TRP A 67 -12.21 1.55 25.21
N PRO A 68 -12.85 1.95 26.33
CA PRO A 68 -12.34 1.73 27.69
C PRO A 68 -12.31 0.27 28.15
N GLY A 69 -12.95 -0.65 27.43
CA GLY A 69 -12.98 -2.08 27.76
C GLY A 69 -14.12 -2.51 28.69
N ILE A 70 -14.95 -1.56 29.15
CA ILE A 70 -16.14 -1.79 29.96
C ILE A 70 -17.25 -0.82 29.54
N ASN A 71 -18.51 -1.19 29.77
CA ASN A 71 -19.62 -0.26 29.65
C ASN A 71 -19.63 0.74 30.82
N ILE A 72 -19.75 2.02 30.48
CA ILE A 72 -19.72 3.15 31.42
C ILE A 72 -21.06 3.88 31.30
N PRO A 73 -21.90 3.85 32.36
CA PRO A 73 -23.17 4.56 32.40
C PRO A 73 -23.01 6.04 32.13
N GLU A 74 -24.00 6.66 31.48
CA GLU A 74 -23.93 8.07 31.07
C GLU A 74 -23.63 9.03 32.23
N GLU A 75 -24.18 8.76 33.40
CA GLU A 75 -23.99 9.53 34.63
C GLU A 75 -22.52 9.57 35.09
N GLU A 76 -21.74 8.53 34.79
CA GLU A 76 -20.32 8.38 35.18
C GLU A 76 -19.36 8.91 34.10
N ARG A 77 -19.83 9.13 32.86
CA ARG A 77 -18.97 9.47 31.71
C ARG A 77 -18.18 10.76 31.92
N SER A 78 -18.77 11.78 32.53
CA SER A 78 -18.10 13.06 32.77
C SER A 78 -16.85 12.89 33.64
N GLN A 79 -16.97 12.14 34.75
CA GLN A 79 -15.85 11.86 35.66
C GLN A 79 -14.75 11.03 34.97
N VAL A 80 -15.13 10.07 34.13
CA VAL A 80 -14.18 9.24 33.39
C VAL A 80 -13.44 10.06 32.33
N ILE A 81 -14.11 10.97 31.62
CA ILE A 81 -13.50 11.87 30.64
C ILE A 81 -12.43 12.74 31.30
N ASP A 82 -12.74 13.37 32.44
CA ASP A 82 -11.78 14.21 33.16
C ASP A 82 -10.53 13.43 33.60
N GLN A 83 -10.70 12.18 34.03
CA GLN A 83 -9.58 11.34 34.42
C GLN A 83 -8.76 10.85 33.22
N LEU A 84 -9.41 10.53 32.09
CA LEU A 84 -8.74 10.12 30.85
C LEU A 84 -8.01 11.27 30.16
N ALA A 85 -8.44 12.52 30.37
CA ALA A 85 -7.76 13.71 29.86
C ALA A 85 -6.31 13.81 30.38
N ASN A 86 -6.04 13.37 31.62
CA ASN A 86 -4.68 13.29 32.17
C ASN A 86 -3.75 12.35 31.39
N TYR A 87 -4.32 11.42 30.64
CA TYR A 87 -3.60 10.48 29.78
C TYR A 87 -3.66 10.86 28.31
N SER A 88 -4.21 12.03 27.95
CA SER A 88 -4.50 12.42 26.56
C SER A 88 -5.32 11.35 25.84
N CYS A 89 -6.25 10.73 26.55
CA CYS A 89 -7.10 9.65 26.05
C CYS A 89 -8.54 10.14 25.92
N VAL A 90 -9.24 9.63 24.90
CA VAL A 90 -10.65 9.90 24.67
C VAL A 90 -11.37 8.56 24.52
N PRO A 91 -12.41 8.31 25.34
CA PRO A 91 -13.16 7.06 25.28
C PRO A 91 -14.16 7.05 24.12
N VAL A 92 -14.30 5.90 23.46
CA VAL A 92 -15.46 5.57 22.62
C VAL A 92 -16.35 4.63 23.41
N TYR A 93 -17.59 5.04 23.68
CA TYR A 93 -18.54 4.25 24.45
C TYR A 93 -19.27 3.29 23.54
N VAL A 94 -19.29 2.01 23.92
CA VAL A 94 -19.93 0.92 23.19
C VAL A 94 -20.71 0.09 24.22
N ASP A 95 -21.95 -0.26 23.89
CA ASP A 95 -22.77 -1.16 24.71
C ASP A 95 -22.17 -2.56 24.78
N ASP A 96 -22.43 -3.31 25.84
CA ASP A 96 -21.79 -4.63 26.07
C ASP A 96 -22.16 -5.66 24.98
N ASP A 97 -23.41 -5.73 24.51
CA ASP A 97 -23.81 -6.68 23.44
C ASP A 97 -23.14 -6.31 22.12
N LEU A 98 -23.12 -5.01 21.81
CA LEU A 98 -22.51 -4.49 20.59
C LEU A 98 -20.98 -4.68 20.61
N ALA A 99 -20.34 -4.45 21.76
CA ALA A 99 -18.92 -4.66 21.96
C ALA A 99 -18.55 -6.14 21.85
N ASP A 100 -19.35 -7.05 22.40
CA ASP A 100 -19.14 -8.49 22.29
C ASP A 100 -19.22 -8.96 20.83
N ARG A 101 -20.28 -8.58 20.10
CA ARG A 101 -20.46 -8.94 18.68
C ARG A 101 -19.39 -8.35 17.77
N HIS A 102 -18.98 -7.10 17.98
CA HIS A 102 -17.89 -6.48 17.23
C HIS A 102 -16.53 -7.11 17.54
N TYR A 103 -16.20 -7.26 18.83
CA TYR A 103 -14.87 -7.67 19.28
C TYR A 103 -14.69 -9.18 19.22
N ASN A 104 -15.57 -9.94 19.88
CA ASN A 104 -15.50 -11.39 19.91
C ASN A 104 -16.07 -11.98 18.61
N GLY A 105 -17.28 -11.60 18.19
CA GLY A 105 -17.93 -12.12 16.99
C GLY A 105 -17.14 -11.84 15.70
N PHE A 106 -17.14 -10.59 15.22
CA PHE A 106 -16.54 -10.29 13.92
C PHE A 106 -15.01 -10.21 13.96
N SER A 107 -14.45 -9.44 14.88
CA SER A 107 -13.01 -9.17 14.88
C SER A 107 -12.20 -10.42 15.23
N ASN A 108 -12.59 -11.16 16.28
CA ASN A 108 -11.79 -12.29 16.80
C ASN A 108 -12.22 -13.66 16.27
N SER A 109 -13.47 -13.86 15.87
CA SER A 109 -13.92 -15.14 15.28
C SER A 109 -13.95 -15.16 13.75
N ILE A 110 -13.85 -14.00 13.08
CA ILE A 110 -13.81 -13.93 11.60
C ILE A 110 -12.47 -13.36 11.11
N LEU A 111 -12.16 -12.09 11.40
CA LEU A 111 -10.97 -11.45 10.82
C LEU A 111 -9.65 -12.04 11.36
N TRP A 112 -9.56 -12.28 12.67
CA TRP A 112 -8.36 -12.85 13.29
C TRP A 112 -7.98 -14.23 12.69
N PRO A 113 -8.84 -15.26 12.68
CA PRO A 113 -8.50 -16.54 12.06
C PRO A 113 -8.21 -16.41 10.56
N LEU A 114 -8.99 -15.60 9.83
CA LEU A 114 -8.77 -15.38 8.39
C LEU A 114 -7.37 -14.81 8.10
N PHE A 115 -6.99 -13.76 8.82
CA PHE A 115 -5.72 -13.06 8.60
C PHE A 115 -4.51 -13.89 9.07
N HIS A 116 -4.74 -14.91 9.90
CA HIS A 116 -3.71 -15.85 10.35
C HIS A 116 -3.79 -17.22 9.65
N TYR A 117 -4.37 -17.28 8.44
CA TYR A 117 -4.41 -18.49 7.61
C TYR A 117 -5.09 -19.69 8.28
N HIS A 118 -6.10 -19.43 9.09
CA HIS A 118 -6.89 -20.45 9.79
C HIS A 118 -8.37 -20.40 9.40
N PRO A 119 -8.74 -20.59 8.12
CA PRO A 119 -10.10 -20.36 7.64
C PRO A 119 -11.12 -21.43 8.06
N GLY A 120 -10.67 -22.60 8.54
CA GLY A 120 -11.53 -23.74 8.85
C GLY A 120 -12.58 -23.49 9.94
N GLU A 121 -12.31 -22.52 10.83
CA GLU A 121 -13.15 -22.21 12.00
C GLU A 121 -14.01 -20.95 11.78
N ILE A 122 -14.05 -20.39 10.57
CA ILE A 122 -14.78 -19.14 10.30
C ILE A 122 -16.25 -19.42 10.07
N THR A 123 -17.10 -18.89 10.95
CA THR A 123 -18.55 -18.82 10.74
C THR A 123 -18.97 -17.38 10.55
N PHE A 124 -19.41 -17.02 9.35
CA PHE A 124 -19.88 -15.65 9.08
C PHE A 124 -21.27 -15.41 9.67
N SER A 125 -21.40 -14.36 10.48
CA SER A 125 -22.64 -13.89 11.07
C SER A 125 -22.96 -12.49 10.56
N GLN A 126 -24.16 -12.32 10.00
CA GLN A 126 -24.63 -11.01 9.53
C GLN A 126 -24.79 -10.02 10.70
N GLN A 127 -25.23 -10.49 11.87
CA GLN A 127 -25.39 -9.65 13.06
C GLN A 127 -24.05 -9.13 13.58
N ASP A 128 -23.00 -9.95 13.50
CA ASP A 128 -21.67 -9.56 13.94
C ASP A 128 -21.03 -8.57 12.97
N TRP A 129 -21.31 -8.73 11.67
CA TRP A 129 -20.95 -7.73 10.66
C TRP A 129 -21.65 -6.38 10.88
N GLU A 130 -22.96 -6.39 11.13
CA GLU A 130 -23.71 -5.16 11.45
C GLU A 130 -23.16 -4.48 12.71
N ALA A 131 -22.86 -5.25 13.75
CA ALA A 131 -22.18 -4.71 14.93
C ALA A 131 -20.82 -4.10 14.58
N TYR A 132 -20.07 -4.72 13.67
CA TYR A 132 -18.79 -4.21 13.22
C TYR A 132 -18.90 -2.87 12.47
N GLU A 133 -19.92 -2.72 11.63
CA GLU A 133 -20.23 -1.45 10.96
C GLU A 133 -20.63 -0.38 11.97
N ILE A 134 -21.55 -0.68 12.90
CA ILE A 134 -22.04 0.27 13.90
C ILE A 134 -20.88 0.76 14.78
N VAL A 135 -20.04 -0.14 15.29
CA VAL A 135 -18.91 0.27 16.14
C VAL A 135 -17.91 1.12 15.37
N ASN A 136 -17.57 0.77 14.12
CA ASN A 136 -16.72 1.63 13.28
C ASN A 136 -17.36 3.02 13.07
N GLY A 137 -18.69 3.09 12.95
CA GLY A 137 -19.45 4.33 12.89
C GLY A 137 -19.34 5.19 14.15
N LEU A 138 -19.47 4.59 15.33
CA LEU A 138 -19.29 5.27 16.63
C LEU A 138 -17.87 5.82 16.78
N PHE A 139 -16.86 5.06 16.39
CA PHE A 139 -15.48 5.53 16.34
C PHE A 139 -15.34 6.73 15.38
N ALA A 140 -15.96 6.67 14.21
CA ALA A 140 -15.93 7.77 13.24
C ALA A 140 -16.59 9.04 13.78
N GLU A 141 -17.68 8.92 14.55
CA GLU A 141 -18.35 10.04 15.23
C GLU A 141 -17.43 10.70 16.24
N THR A 142 -16.88 9.92 17.18
CA THR A 142 -15.99 10.45 18.22
C THR A 142 -14.76 11.11 17.61
N VAL A 143 -14.17 10.53 16.56
CA VAL A 143 -13.01 11.14 15.89
C VAL A 143 -13.39 12.45 15.20
N ASN A 144 -14.55 12.52 14.52
CA ASN A 144 -15.01 13.71 13.81
C ASN A 144 -15.27 14.92 14.75
N GLU A 145 -15.72 14.67 15.97
CA GLU A 145 -15.91 15.72 16.99
C GLU A 145 -14.59 16.37 17.42
N ILE A 146 -13.48 15.65 17.32
CA ILE A 146 -12.17 16.07 17.85
C ILE A 146 -11.25 16.60 16.74
N VAL A 147 -11.38 16.06 15.54
CA VAL A 147 -10.49 16.35 14.42
C VAL A 147 -10.62 17.82 13.97
N GLN A 148 -9.47 18.43 13.70
CA GLN A 148 -9.35 19.80 13.20
C GLN A 148 -8.70 19.80 11.82
N ASP A 149 -8.78 20.93 11.13
CA ASP A 149 -8.18 21.08 9.81
C ASP A 149 -6.67 20.81 9.86
N GLY A 150 -6.19 19.97 8.93
CA GLY A 150 -4.79 19.59 8.85
C GLY A 150 -4.31 18.54 9.86
N ASP A 151 -5.18 18.00 10.71
CA ASP A 151 -4.81 16.94 11.65
C ASP A 151 -4.38 15.64 10.93
N LEU A 152 -3.49 14.88 11.59
CA LEU A 152 -3.13 13.52 11.19
C LEU A 152 -3.92 12.52 12.03
N VAL A 153 -4.71 11.67 11.39
CA VAL A 153 -5.43 10.56 12.02
C VAL A 153 -4.71 9.27 11.67
N TRP A 154 -4.32 8.49 12.67
CA TRP A 154 -3.65 7.22 12.49
C TRP A 154 -4.48 6.08 13.10
N VAL A 155 -5.19 5.37 12.23
CA VAL A 155 -6.06 4.24 12.56
C VAL A 155 -5.22 2.96 12.70
N GLN A 156 -5.51 2.19 13.74
CA GLN A 156 -4.78 0.98 14.10
C GLN A 156 -5.67 -0.26 14.01
N ASP A 157 -5.17 -1.21 13.23
CA ASP A 157 -5.50 -2.64 13.26
C ASP A 157 -6.87 -3.07 12.70
N TYR A 158 -7.03 -4.40 12.58
CA TYR A 158 -8.15 -5.06 11.90
C TYR A 158 -9.55 -4.80 12.51
N HIS A 159 -9.64 -4.24 13.71
CA HIS A 159 -10.93 -3.91 14.34
C HIS A 159 -11.61 -2.69 13.71
N LEU A 160 -10.83 -1.83 13.05
CA LEU A 160 -11.25 -0.50 12.60
C LEU A 160 -10.99 -0.30 11.09
N MET A 161 -11.19 -1.35 10.28
CA MET A 161 -10.87 -1.30 8.84
C MET A 161 -11.85 -0.45 8.04
N LEU A 162 -13.05 -0.16 8.56
CA LEU A 162 -14.04 0.70 7.89
C LEU A 162 -13.91 2.17 8.30
N LEU A 163 -13.26 2.43 9.44
CA LEU A 163 -13.12 3.76 10.01
C LEU A 163 -12.56 4.80 9.01
N PRO A 164 -11.54 4.52 8.17
CA PRO A 164 -11.06 5.55 7.24
C PRO A 164 -12.13 6.03 6.26
N ALA A 165 -12.95 5.11 5.71
CA ALA A 165 -14.04 5.47 4.81
C ALA A 165 -15.17 6.23 5.54
N MET A 166 -15.63 5.70 6.67
CA MET A 166 -16.71 6.31 7.46
C MET A 166 -16.32 7.70 7.98
N LEU A 167 -15.05 7.90 8.35
CA LEU A 167 -14.55 9.19 8.80
C LEU A 167 -14.50 10.20 7.65
N ARG A 168 -14.05 9.80 6.45
CA ARG A 168 -14.07 10.66 5.27
C ARG A 168 -15.49 11.11 4.92
N GLU A 169 -16.45 10.18 4.96
CA GLU A 169 -17.87 10.48 4.72
C GLU A 169 -18.42 11.46 5.77
N LYS A 170 -18.19 11.22 7.06
CA LYS A 170 -18.67 12.10 8.14
C LYS A 170 -18.04 13.49 8.12
N MET A 171 -16.76 13.59 7.78
CA MET A 171 -16.10 14.90 7.67
C MET A 171 -16.67 15.71 6.49
N GLY A 172 -16.99 15.05 5.36
CA GLY A 172 -17.46 15.73 4.16
C GLY A 172 -16.55 16.90 3.77
N GLU A 173 -17.15 18.07 3.53
CA GLU A 173 -16.43 19.33 3.26
C GLU A 173 -16.14 20.16 4.53
N SER A 174 -16.60 19.70 5.70
CA SER A 174 -16.53 20.48 6.95
C SER A 174 -15.13 20.56 7.56
N LYS A 175 -14.23 19.64 7.17
CA LYS A 175 -12.84 19.56 7.64
C LYS A 175 -11.90 19.49 6.46
N LEU A 176 -10.94 20.39 6.41
CA LEU A 176 -10.00 20.50 5.30
C LEU A 176 -8.66 19.87 5.64
N ASN A 177 -8.05 19.23 4.64
CA ASN A 177 -6.67 18.74 4.69
C ASN A 177 -6.35 17.73 5.82
N VAL A 178 -7.34 17.05 6.40
CA VAL A 178 -7.12 15.94 7.34
C VAL A 178 -6.46 14.77 6.60
N LYS A 179 -5.43 14.17 7.18
CA LYS A 179 -4.71 13.03 6.58
C LYS A 179 -4.92 11.77 7.41
N ILE A 180 -5.24 10.66 6.75
CA ILE A 180 -5.59 9.40 7.41
C ILE A 180 -4.56 8.33 7.06
N GLY A 181 -3.81 7.85 8.04
CA GLY A 181 -3.01 6.64 7.94
C GLY A 181 -3.75 5.44 8.53
N PHE A 182 -3.59 4.26 7.94
CA PHE A 182 -4.03 2.98 8.52
C PHE A 182 -2.83 2.04 8.66
N PHE A 183 -2.73 1.34 9.78
CA PHE A 183 -1.67 0.33 9.98
C PHE A 183 -2.25 -0.98 10.49
N LEU A 184 -1.96 -2.09 9.80
CA LEU A 184 -2.40 -3.44 10.19
C LEU A 184 -1.31 -4.16 11.00
N HIS A 185 -1.64 -4.64 12.22
CA HIS A 185 -0.68 -5.32 13.10
C HIS A 185 -0.66 -6.84 12.93
N THR A 186 -1.68 -7.39 12.27
CA THR A 186 -1.71 -8.79 11.85
C THR A 186 -1.01 -8.96 10.50
N PRO A 187 -0.75 -10.19 10.05
CA PRO A 187 -0.53 -10.44 8.64
C PRO A 187 -1.73 -9.95 7.82
N PHE A 188 -1.49 -9.71 6.53
CA PHE A 188 -2.55 -9.64 5.54
C PHE A 188 -2.46 -10.90 4.68
N PRO A 189 -3.53 -11.72 4.59
CA PRO A 189 -3.42 -13.03 3.97
C PRO A 189 -3.39 -12.91 2.44
N SER A 190 -2.90 -13.94 1.78
CA SER A 190 -2.98 -14.05 0.32
C SER A 190 -4.42 -13.89 -0.18
N SER A 191 -4.60 -13.40 -1.41
CA SER A 191 -5.91 -13.14 -2.00
C SER A 191 -6.81 -14.38 -2.07
N GLU A 192 -6.23 -15.58 -2.16
CA GLU A 192 -6.94 -16.86 -2.14
C GLU A 192 -7.62 -17.15 -0.80
N ILE A 193 -6.99 -16.73 0.31
CA ILE A 193 -7.56 -16.83 1.65
C ILE A 193 -8.47 -15.64 1.91
N TYR A 194 -8.03 -14.42 1.61
CA TYR A 194 -8.81 -13.21 1.86
C TYR A 194 -10.19 -13.23 1.19
N ARG A 195 -10.30 -13.80 -0.02
CA ARG A 195 -11.58 -13.90 -0.75
C ARG A 195 -12.63 -14.78 -0.05
N ILE A 196 -12.28 -15.56 0.96
CA ILE A 196 -13.24 -16.33 1.77
C ILE A 196 -14.21 -15.38 2.49
N LEU A 197 -13.75 -14.19 2.88
CA LEU A 197 -14.58 -13.19 3.57
C LEU A 197 -15.75 -12.72 2.68
N PRO A 198 -17.02 -12.85 3.12
CA PRO A 198 -18.16 -12.38 2.34
C PRO A 198 -18.13 -10.87 2.08
N VAL A 199 -17.80 -10.08 3.10
CA VAL A 199 -17.71 -8.60 3.09
C VAL A 199 -16.33 -8.07 2.68
N ARG A 200 -15.62 -8.84 1.84
CA ARG A 200 -14.25 -8.56 1.40
C ARG A 200 -14.08 -7.22 0.68
N LYS A 201 -15.11 -6.75 -0.02
CA LYS A 201 -15.05 -5.49 -0.80
C LYS A 201 -15.17 -4.29 0.12
N GLU A 202 -16.11 -4.35 1.06
CA GLU A 202 -16.42 -3.36 2.06
C GLU A 202 -15.19 -3.08 2.93
N VAL A 203 -14.55 -4.14 3.42
CA VAL A 203 -13.32 -4.03 4.22
C VAL A 203 -12.15 -3.42 3.43
N LEU A 204 -11.95 -3.80 2.15
CA LEU A 204 -10.91 -3.19 1.31
C LEU A 204 -11.21 -1.73 1.00
N ASN A 205 -12.44 -1.40 0.63
CA ASN A 205 -12.87 -0.03 0.37
C ASN A 205 -12.72 0.86 1.62
N GLY A 206 -13.00 0.30 2.79
CA GLY A 206 -12.80 0.92 4.09
C GLY A 206 -11.38 1.47 4.23
N VAL A 207 -10.38 0.60 4.09
CA VAL A 207 -8.96 0.98 4.25
C VAL A 207 -8.42 1.80 3.07
N LEU A 208 -8.94 1.61 1.86
CA LEU A 208 -8.53 2.37 0.68
C LEU A 208 -8.94 3.85 0.72
N LYS A 209 -9.70 4.29 1.72
CA LYS A 209 -9.95 5.73 2.01
C LYS A 209 -8.87 6.39 2.88
N SER A 210 -7.81 5.66 3.25
CA SER A 210 -6.58 6.20 3.85
C SER A 210 -5.64 6.83 2.80
N ASP A 211 -4.78 7.75 3.21
CA ASP A 211 -3.69 8.32 2.41
C ASP A 211 -2.45 7.41 2.40
N LEU A 212 -2.18 6.76 3.55
CA LEU A 212 -1.11 5.78 3.71
C LEU A 212 -1.65 4.51 4.40
N ILE A 213 -1.32 3.36 3.84
CA ILE A 213 -1.61 2.03 4.41
C ILE A 213 -0.27 1.36 4.73
N GLY A 214 -0.07 0.98 5.99
CA GLY A 214 1.16 0.34 6.46
C GLY A 214 0.98 -1.09 6.91
N PHE A 215 1.99 -1.91 6.63
CA PHE A 215 2.10 -3.29 7.09
C PHE A 215 3.47 -3.55 7.74
N HIS A 216 3.60 -4.66 8.47
CA HIS A 216 4.89 -5.03 9.07
C HIS A 216 5.94 -5.48 8.04
N THR A 217 5.54 -6.21 6.99
CA THR A 217 6.44 -6.80 6.00
C THR A 217 5.98 -6.49 4.59
N TYR A 218 6.89 -6.64 3.63
CA TYR A 218 6.56 -6.47 2.21
C TYR A 218 5.60 -7.54 1.69
N ASP A 219 5.67 -8.77 2.21
CA ASP A 219 4.73 -9.82 1.82
C ASP A 219 3.28 -9.46 2.13
N TYR A 220 3.02 -8.87 3.31
CA TYR A 220 1.67 -8.45 3.68
C TYR A 220 1.18 -7.32 2.78
N ALA A 221 2.04 -6.33 2.50
CA ALA A 221 1.73 -5.26 1.55
C ALA A 221 1.43 -5.81 0.15
N ARG A 222 2.26 -6.72 -0.36
CA ARG A 222 2.07 -7.37 -1.67
C ARG A 222 0.76 -8.14 -1.73
N HIS A 223 0.40 -8.87 -0.66
CA HIS A 223 -0.88 -9.58 -0.59
C HIS A 223 -2.08 -8.63 -0.58
N PHE A 224 -1.98 -7.49 0.10
CA PHE A 224 -3.00 -6.44 0.06
C PHE A 224 -3.18 -5.90 -1.36
N LEU A 225 -2.08 -5.51 -2.03
CA LEU A 225 -2.10 -5.03 -3.42
C LEU A 225 -2.74 -6.07 -4.37
N SER A 226 -2.35 -7.34 -4.22
CA SER A 226 -2.93 -8.46 -4.98
C SER A 226 -4.45 -8.59 -4.75
N SER A 227 -4.90 -8.48 -3.50
CA SER A 227 -6.33 -8.50 -3.15
C SER A 227 -7.08 -7.30 -3.75
N CYS A 228 -6.51 -6.09 -3.73
CA CYS A 228 -7.11 -4.92 -4.39
C CYS A 228 -7.28 -5.14 -5.89
N THR A 229 -6.27 -5.66 -6.59
CA THR A 229 -6.36 -5.95 -8.02
C THR A 229 -7.38 -7.04 -8.33
N ARG A 230 -7.36 -8.17 -7.60
CA ARG A 230 -8.22 -9.33 -7.88
C ARG A 230 -9.69 -9.13 -7.50
N ILE A 231 -9.96 -8.41 -6.40
CA ILE A 231 -11.33 -8.31 -5.84
C ILE A 231 -12.03 -7.03 -6.31
N LEU A 232 -11.28 -5.93 -6.43
CA LEU A 232 -11.82 -4.62 -6.81
C LEU A 232 -11.47 -4.23 -8.25
N GLY A 233 -10.58 -4.95 -8.92
CA GLY A 233 -10.17 -4.64 -10.30
C GLY A 233 -9.30 -3.39 -10.41
N LEU A 234 -8.67 -2.96 -9.31
CA LEU A 234 -7.88 -1.72 -9.24
C LEU A 234 -6.48 -1.91 -9.83
N SER A 235 -5.96 -0.84 -10.45
CA SER A 235 -4.57 -0.76 -10.88
C SER A 235 -3.67 -0.55 -9.67
N THR A 236 -2.58 -1.31 -9.58
CA THR A 236 -1.64 -1.27 -8.46
C THR A 236 -0.21 -1.10 -8.97
N MET A 237 0.59 -0.40 -8.18
CA MET A 237 2.05 -0.31 -8.29
C MET A 237 2.66 -1.00 -7.06
N PRO A 238 3.97 -1.31 -7.05
CA PRO A 238 4.61 -1.96 -5.91
C PRO A 238 4.46 -1.24 -4.56
N ASN A 239 4.15 0.06 -4.58
CA ASN A 239 4.01 0.93 -3.41
C ASN A 239 2.70 1.75 -3.40
N SER A 240 1.74 1.49 -4.30
CA SER A 240 0.49 2.26 -4.32
C SER A 240 -0.68 1.52 -5.00
N VAL A 241 -1.90 1.96 -4.70
CA VAL A 241 -3.13 1.55 -5.37
C VAL A 241 -3.82 2.78 -5.95
N TYR A 242 -4.20 2.75 -7.23
CA TYR A 242 -5.05 3.79 -7.79
C TYR A 242 -6.51 3.52 -7.43
N TYR A 243 -7.10 4.42 -6.64
CA TYR A 243 -8.45 4.28 -6.11
C TYR A 243 -9.13 5.65 -6.03
N ASP A 244 -10.30 5.78 -6.63
CA ASP A 244 -11.15 6.99 -6.54
C ASP A 244 -10.40 8.28 -6.93
N GLY A 245 -9.73 8.25 -8.10
CA GLY A 245 -9.00 9.39 -8.64
C GLY A 245 -7.64 9.67 -8.00
N ARG A 246 -7.20 8.89 -7.00
CA ARG A 246 -5.97 9.11 -6.24
C ARG A 246 -5.09 7.88 -6.05
N HIS A 247 -3.80 8.11 -5.85
CA HIS A 247 -2.85 7.09 -5.42
C HIS A 247 -2.85 6.94 -3.90
N VAL A 248 -3.36 5.82 -3.42
CA VAL A 248 -3.25 5.38 -2.03
C VAL A 248 -1.90 4.75 -1.82
N HIS A 249 -1.07 5.32 -0.96
CA HIS A 249 0.28 4.81 -0.73
C HIS A 249 0.26 3.57 0.17
N VAL A 250 1.08 2.59 -0.16
CA VAL A 250 1.24 1.34 0.60
C VAL A 250 2.70 1.17 0.98
N GLY A 251 2.98 1.05 2.27
CA GLY A 251 4.33 1.00 2.83
C GLY A 251 4.55 -0.12 3.83
N THR A 252 5.83 -0.34 4.17
CA THR A 252 6.25 -1.36 5.14
C THR A 252 6.98 -0.72 6.30
N PHE A 253 6.51 -0.99 7.51
CA PHE A 253 7.03 -0.42 8.75
C PHE A 253 7.05 -1.52 9.82
N PRO A 254 8.17 -2.26 9.96
CA PRO A 254 8.28 -3.27 10.99
C PRO A 254 8.24 -2.61 12.37
N ILE A 255 7.36 -3.11 13.24
CA ILE A 255 7.21 -2.56 14.59
C ILE A 255 8.34 -3.07 15.48
N GLY A 256 8.91 -2.16 16.28
CA GLY A 256 9.93 -2.48 17.28
C GLY A 256 9.38 -2.48 18.71
N ILE A 257 10.28 -2.60 19.68
CA ILE A 257 9.99 -2.44 21.11
C ILE A 257 10.70 -1.21 21.68
N ASP A 258 10.54 -0.98 22.99
CA ASP A 258 11.39 -0.09 23.78
C ASP A 258 12.46 -0.93 24.52
N PRO A 259 13.67 -1.10 23.96
CA PRO A 259 14.71 -1.94 24.55
C PRO A 259 15.32 -1.31 25.82
N GLU A 260 15.28 0.01 25.97
CA GLU A 260 15.82 0.70 27.14
C GLU A 260 15.04 0.31 28.40
N LYS A 261 13.72 0.16 28.30
CA LYS A 261 12.86 -0.32 29.40
C LYS A 261 13.34 -1.66 29.97
N PHE A 262 13.79 -2.58 29.13
CA PHE A 262 14.33 -3.87 29.57
C PHE A 262 15.74 -3.71 30.17
N ALA A 263 16.60 -2.89 29.54
CA ALA A 263 17.95 -2.62 30.03
C ALA A 263 17.95 -1.91 31.40
N GLU A 264 17.01 -1.00 31.64
CA GLU A 264 16.79 -0.35 32.93
C GLU A 264 16.16 -1.30 33.95
N GLY A 265 15.19 -2.13 33.51
CA GLY A 265 14.60 -3.18 34.34
C GLY A 265 15.67 -4.11 34.93
N LEU A 266 16.68 -4.48 34.14
CA LEU A 266 17.80 -5.29 34.63
C LEU A 266 18.63 -4.61 35.73
N LYS A 267 18.59 -3.29 35.89
CA LYS A 267 19.29 -2.58 36.97
C LYS A 267 18.47 -2.56 38.27
N ASN A 268 17.19 -2.92 38.23
CA ASN A 268 16.30 -2.87 39.38
C ASN A 268 16.70 -3.94 40.44
N PRO A 269 16.93 -3.56 41.71
CA PRO A 269 17.30 -4.51 42.78
C PRO A 269 16.30 -5.66 42.98
N VAL A 270 15.00 -5.42 42.78
CA VAL A 270 13.95 -6.44 42.91
C VAL A 270 14.11 -7.50 41.82
N ILE A 271 14.34 -7.08 40.58
CA ILE A 271 14.56 -7.97 39.43
C ILE A 271 15.88 -8.74 39.62
N GLN A 272 16.95 -8.07 40.05
CA GLN A 272 18.24 -8.71 40.35
C GLN A 272 18.14 -9.79 41.43
N LYS A 273 17.39 -9.53 42.51
CA LYS A 273 17.11 -10.53 43.54
C LYS A 273 16.32 -11.72 42.97
N ARG A 274 15.35 -11.45 42.09
CA ARG A 274 14.53 -12.48 41.45
C ARG A 274 15.34 -13.35 40.49
N ILE A 275 16.22 -12.75 39.68
CA ILE A 275 17.16 -13.47 38.80
C ILE A 275 18.00 -14.45 39.61
N LYS A 276 18.65 -14.00 40.68
CA LYS A 276 19.45 -14.87 41.56
C LYS A 276 18.66 -16.05 42.13
N SER A 277 17.42 -15.79 42.57
CA SER A 277 16.53 -16.85 43.07
C SER A 277 16.19 -17.89 42.00
N LEU A 278 16.03 -17.47 40.74
CA LEU A 278 15.78 -18.39 39.63
C LEU A 278 17.04 -19.16 39.23
N GLU A 279 18.20 -18.50 39.20
CA GLU A 279 19.51 -19.12 38.96
C GLU A 279 19.83 -20.21 40.00
N GLU A 280 19.54 -19.95 41.28
CA GLU A 280 19.68 -20.94 42.35
C GLU A 280 18.72 -22.12 42.19
N LYS A 281 17.45 -21.84 41.86
CA LYS A 281 16.42 -22.87 41.68
C LYS A 281 16.73 -23.82 40.52
N PHE A 282 17.20 -23.28 39.40
CA PHE A 282 17.47 -24.03 38.17
C PHE A 282 18.96 -24.30 37.97
N LYS A 283 19.74 -24.33 39.06
CA LYS A 283 21.18 -24.57 39.02
C LYS A 283 21.49 -25.91 38.35
N GLY A 284 22.33 -25.88 37.31
CA GLY A 284 22.71 -27.06 36.55
C GLY A 284 21.68 -27.54 35.53
N VAL A 285 20.58 -26.79 35.34
CA VAL A 285 19.50 -27.09 34.40
C VAL A 285 19.42 -25.96 33.37
N LYS A 286 19.36 -26.31 32.08
CA LYS A 286 19.13 -25.35 31.00
C LYS A 286 17.66 -24.91 30.99
N LEU A 287 17.43 -23.62 30.77
CA LEU A 287 16.09 -23.04 30.72
C LEU A 287 15.72 -22.63 29.30
N ILE A 288 14.57 -23.12 28.84
CA ILE A 288 13.86 -22.62 27.67
C ILE A 288 12.69 -21.80 28.20
N VAL A 289 12.50 -20.58 27.68
CA VAL A 289 11.40 -19.70 28.08
C VAL A 289 10.46 -19.47 26.90
N GLY A 290 9.18 -19.79 27.08
CA GLY A 290 8.10 -19.44 26.15
C GLY A 290 7.12 -18.49 26.83
N VAL A 291 6.82 -17.36 26.19
CA VAL A 291 5.86 -16.37 26.71
C VAL A 291 4.91 -15.98 25.60
N ASP A 292 3.69 -16.47 25.70
CA ASP A 292 2.69 -16.34 24.65
C ASP A 292 1.33 -16.06 25.27
N ARG A 293 0.47 -15.32 24.58
CA ARG A 293 -0.97 -15.44 24.86
C ARG A 293 -1.39 -16.86 24.50
N LEU A 294 -2.31 -17.44 25.26
CA LEU A 294 -2.88 -18.73 24.91
C LEU A 294 -3.83 -18.54 23.71
N ASP A 295 -3.26 -18.66 22.52
CA ASP A 295 -3.88 -18.34 21.23
C ASP A 295 -3.35 -19.34 20.21
N TYR A 296 -4.22 -19.86 19.33
CA TYR A 296 -3.89 -20.98 18.44
C TYR A 296 -2.80 -20.61 17.43
N ILE A 297 -2.63 -19.33 17.12
CA ILE A 297 -1.58 -18.87 16.20
C ILE A 297 -0.17 -18.98 16.80
N LYS A 298 -0.04 -19.22 18.11
CA LYS A 298 1.26 -19.24 18.81
C LYS A 298 1.96 -20.59 18.77
N GLY A 299 1.30 -21.63 18.25
CA GLY A 299 1.90 -22.94 18.10
C GLY A 299 2.41 -23.55 19.40
N VAL A 300 1.80 -23.22 20.55
CA VAL A 300 2.18 -23.80 21.86
C VAL A 300 2.14 -25.35 21.84
N PRO A 301 1.14 -26.01 21.23
CA PRO A 301 1.16 -27.46 21.06
C PRO A 301 2.39 -27.97 20.28
N HIS A 302 2.73 -27.33 19.16
CA HIS A 302 3.91 -27.69 18.34
C HIS A 302 5.21 -27.59 19.16
N LYS A 303 5.34 -26.55 19.99
CA LYS A 303 6.47 -26.36 20.91
C LYS A 303 6.58 -27.52 21.91
N PHE A 304 5.46 -27.97 22.47
CA PHE A 304 5.45 -29.08 23.43
C PHE A 304 5.76 -30.42 22.77
N HIS A 305 5.15 -30.72 21.62
CA HIS A 305 5.49 -31.92 20.86
C HIS A 305 6.96 -31.98 20.46
N SER A 306 7.54 -30.84 20.08
CA SER A 306 8.96 -30.79 19.69
C SER A 306 9.89 -30.98 20.90
N LEU A 307 9.50 -30.47 22.07
CA LEU A 307 10.22 -30.77 23.32
C LEU A 307 10.16 -32.27 23.65
N GLU A 308 9.00 -32.90 23.48
CA GLU A 308 8.83 -34.33 23.69
C GLU A 308 9.70 -35.17 22.72
N VAL A 309 9.71 -34.83 21.44
CA VAL A 309 10.59 -35.47 20.45
C VAL A 309 12.05 -35.29 20.84
N PHE A 310 12.47 -34.06 21.16
CA PHE A 310 13.82 -33.76 21.61
C PHE A 310 14.24 -34.59 22.82
N LEU A 311 13.39 -34.70 23.85
CA LEU A 311 13.70 -35.50 25.05
C LEU A 311 13.72 -37.01 24.78
N SER A 312 12.97 -37.47 23.78
CA SER A 312 12.97 -38.88 23.35
C SER A 312 14.24 -39.24 22.59
N GLU A 313 14.68 -38.37 21.69
CA GLU A 313 15.87 -38.57 20.84
C GLU A 313 17.17 -38.29 21.57
N HIS A 314 17.14 -37.37 22.53
CA HIS A 314 18.28 -36.97 23.35
C HIS A 314 17.99 -37.18 24.85
N PRO A 315 17.85 -38.45 25.29
CA PRO A 315 17.49 -38.79 26.67
C PRO A 315 18.51 -38.29 27.70
N GLU A 316 19.75 -37.98 27.29
CA GLU A 316 20.78 -37.38 28.13
C GLU A 316 20.41 -35.98 28.68
N TRP A 317 19.41 -35.32 28.08
CA TRP A 317 18.89 -34.02 28.51
C TRP A 317 17.71 -34.12 29.48
N VAL A 318 17.12 -35.30 29.68
CA VAL A 318 16.09 -35.51 30.69
C VAL A 318 16.66 -35.20 32.08
N GLY A 319 15.98 -34.36 32.86
CA GLY A 319 16.47 -33.85 34.14
C GLY A 319 17.46 -32.69 34.07
N LYS A 320 17.95 -32.33 32.86
CA LYS A 320 18.95 -31.26 32.65
C LYS A 320 18.42 -30.05 31.87
N ILE A 321 17.16 -30.09 31.46
CA ILE A 321 16.52 -29.00 30.74
C ILE A 321 15.07 -28.82 31.18
N VAL A 322 14.61 -27.57 31.22
CA VAL A 322 13.25 -27.22 31.60
C VAL A 322 12.68 -26.20 30.62
N LEU A 323 11.45 -26.41 30.17
CA LEU A 323 10.63 -25.40 29.51
C LEU A 323 9.74 -24.69 30.54
N VAL A 324 9.92 -23.39 30.69
CA VAL A 324 8.98 -22.51 31.40
C VAL A 324 8.08 -21.84 30.36
N GLN A 325 6.82 -22.30 30.28
CA GLN A 325 5.82 -21.70 29.39
C GLN A 325 4.85 -20.84 30.21
N VAL A 326 4.92 -19.52 30.00
CA VAL A 326 3.90 -18.57 30.46
C VAL A 326 2.85 -18.44 29.36
N ALA A 327 1.63 -18.86 29.66
CA ALA A 327 0.46 -18.76 28.79
C ALA A 327 -0.50 -17.71 29.36
N VAL A 328 -0.48 -16.50 28.81
CA VAL A 328 -1.36 -15.41 29.26
C VAL A 328 -2.79 -15.69 28.81
N PRO A 329 -3.78 -15.76 29.72
CA PRO A 329 -5.18 -15.96 29.34
C PRO A 329 -5.65 -14.90 28.35
N SER A 330 -6.38 -15.31 27.31
CA SER A 330 -6.87 -14.43 26.25
C SER A 330 -8.20 -14.98 25.74
N ARG A 331 -9.20 -14.11 25.54
CA ARG A 331 -10.50 -14.43 24.88
C ARG A 331 -11.16 -15.70 25.44
N GLN A 332 -11.33 -15.75 26.76
CA GLN A 332 -11.76 -16.99 27.45
C GLN A 332 -13.21 -17.38 27.15
N ASP A 333 -14.00 -16.45 26.64
CA ASP A 333 -15.40 -16.65 26.29
C ASP A 333 -15.58 -17.27 24.89
N VAL A 334 -14.49 -17.42 24.12
CA VAL A 334 -14.47 -18.00 22.78
C VAL A 334 -14.17 -19.51 22.86
N GLU A 335 -15.01 -20.34 22.24
CA GLU A 335 -14.97 -21.81 22.36
C GLU A 335 -13.62 -22.41 21.92
N GLU A 336 -13.06 -21.93 20.82
CA GLU A 336 -11.78 -22.42 20.28
C GLU A 336 -10.62 -22.21 21.26
N TYR A 337 -10.66 -21.13 22.05
CA TYR A 337 -9.66 -20.85 23.08
C TYR A 337 -9.79 -21.80 24.27
N GLN A 338 -11.02 -22.20 24.60
CA GLN A 338 -11.28 -23.19 25.64
C GLN A 338 -10.78 -24.58 25.20
N ASN A 339 -11.03 -24.95 23.95
CA ASN A 339 -10.55 -26.20 23.35
C ASN A 339 -9.01 -26.25 23.28
N LEU A 340 -8.37 -25.16 22.83
CA LEU A 340 -6.91 -25.04 22.85
C LEU A 340 -6.35 -25.20 24.28
N ARG A 341 -6.99 -24.56 25.26
CA ARG A 341 -6.56 -24.66 26.67
C ARG A 341 -6.64 -26.10 27.18
N ALA A 342 -7.71 -26.83 26.86
CA ALA A 342 -7.86 -28.23 27.23
C ALA A 342 -6.74 -29.09 26.62
N ALA A 343 -6.49 -28.93 25.32
CA ALA A 343 -5.42 -29.64 24.62
C ALA A 343 -4.02 -29.34 25.20
N VAL A 344 -3.72 -28.06 25.46
CA VAL A 344 -2.45 -27.64 26.07
C VAL A 344 -2.27 -28.24 27.47
N ASN A 345 -3.32 -28.26 28.30
CA ASN A 345 -3.24 -28.86 29.64
C ASN A 345 -3.00 -30.38 29.59
N GLU A 346 -3.66 -31.08 28.66
CA GLU A 346 -3.45 -32.51 28.44
C GLU A 346 -2.00 -32.79 28.06
N LEU A 347 -1.46 -32.06 27.07
CA LEU A 347 -0.08 -32.21 26.62
C LEU A 347 0.93 -31.99 27.74
N VAL A 348 0.73 -30.96 28.57
CA VAL A 348 1.59 -30.71 29.74
C VAL A 348 1.55 -31.89 30.71
N GLY A 349 0.36 -32.40 31.03
CA GLY A 349 0.18 -33.53 31.93
C GLY A 349 0.84 -34.80 31.41
N ARG A 350 0.64 -35.10 30.12
CA ARG A 350 1.18 -36.28 29.44
C ARG A 350 2.72 -36.25 29.38
N ILE A 351 3.31 -35.15 28.92
CA ILE A 351 4.78 -35.02 28.80
C ILE A 351 5.45 -35.01 30.18
N ASN A 352 4.89 -34.29 31.16
CA ASN A 352 5.40 -34.32 32.53
C ASN A 352 5.27 -35.71 33.16
N GLY A 353 4.19 -36.44 32.88
CA GLY A 353 4.02 -37.83 33.35
C GLY A 353 5.02 -38.81 32.74
N GLN A 354 5.44 -38.58 31.49
CA GLN A 354 6.36 -39.45 30.76
C GLN A 354 7.84 -39.20 31.12
N PHE A 355 8.27 -37.94 31.20
CA PHE A 355 9.69 -37.58 31.39
C PHE A 355 10.00 -36.96 32.76
N GLY A 356 8.96 -36.68 33.56
CA GLY A 356 9.12 -36.16 34.92
C GLY A 356 9.52 -37.24 35.92
N THR A 357 10.02 -36.80 37.06
CA THR A 357 10.25 -37.61 38.25
C THR A 357 9.55 -36.95 39.44
N VAL A 358 9.68 -37.51 40.64
CA VAL A 358 9.13 -36.90 41.86
C VAL A 358 9.73 -35.51 42.13
N GLU A 359 10.98 -35.28 41.73
CA GLU A 359 11.73 -34.05 42.03
C GLU A 359 11.88 -33.12 40.81
N PHE A 360 11.55 -33.59 39.61
CA PHE A 360 11.79 -32.87 38.36
C PHE A 360 10.58 -32.94 37.43
N VAL A 361 10.21 -31.81 36.82
CA VAL A 361 9.25 -31.75 35.73
C VAL A 361 9.85 -31.01 34.54
N PRO A 362 9.77 -31.56 33.31
CA PRO A 362 10.33 -30.92 32.12
C PRO A 362 9.57 -29.66 31.71
N ILE A 363 8.27 -29.55 32.02
CA ILE A 363 7.44 -28.39 31.66
C ILE A 363 6.86 -27.73 32.91
N HIS A 364 7.29 -26.51 33.17
CA HIS A 364 6.63 -25.58 34.09
C HIS A 364 5.64 -24.70 33.31
N PHE A 365 4.36 -25.08 33.36
CA PHE A 365 3.29 -24.35 32.69
C PHE A 365 2.58 -23.38 33.64
N LEU A 366 2.47 -22.11 33.25
CA LEU A 366 1.79 -21.07 34.02
C LEU A 366 0.69 -20.41 33.17
N HIS A 367 -0.57 -20.74 33.45
CA HIS A 367 -1.72 -20.09 32.82
C HIS A 367 -2.17 -18.85 33.61
N LYS A 368 -1.37 -17.78 33.54
CA LYS A 368 -1.64 -16.50 34.23
C LYS A 368 -0.84 -15.36 33.61
N SER A 369 -1.26 -14.13 33.87
CA SER A 369 -0.45 -12.94 33.60
C SER A 369 0.71 -12.86 34.59
N VAL A 370 1.87 -12.39 34.11
CA VAL A 370 3.06 -12.14 34.93
C VAL A 370 3.36 -10.64 34.94
N SER A 371 3.97 -10.15 36.03
CA SER A 371 4.40 -8.75 36.09
C SER A 371 5.59 -8.51 35.15
N PHE A 372 5.86 -7.24 34.84
CA PHE A 372 7.02 -6.88 34.02
C PHE A 372 8.34 -7.32 34.69
N GLU A 373 8.45 -7.20 36.00
CA GLU A 373 9.62 -7.60 36.78
C GLU A 373 9.89 -9.10 36.68
N GLU A 374 8.83 -9.91 36.82
CA GLU A 374 8.93 -11.37 36.69
C GLU A 374 9.30 -11.77 35.25
N LEU A 375 8.70 -11.11 34.25
CA LEU A 375 8.99 -11.36 32.84
C LEU A 375 10.46 -11.06 32.49
N VAL A 376 10.98 -9.91 32.92
CA VAL A 376 12.39 -9.54 32.71
C VAL A 376 13.31 -10.53 33.41
N ALA A 377 12.99 -10.96 34.63
CA ALA A 377 13.79 -11.95 35.35
C ALA A 377 13.82 -13.31 34.62
N LEU A 378 12.67 -13.77 34.10
CA LEU A 378 12.58 -15.00 33.31
C LEU A 378 13.40 -14.93 32.03
N TYR A 379 13.33 -13.82 31.27
CA TYR A 379 14.16 -13.65 30.08
C TYR A 379 15.65 -13.59 30.41
N ALA A 380 16.04 -12.95 31.52
CA ALA A 380 17.43 -12.78 31.90
C ALA A 380 18.11 -14.08 32.35
N VAL A 381 17.37 -14.98 33.03
CA VAL A 381 17.90 -16.27 33.51
C VAL A 381 17.97 -17.33 32.41
N SER A 382 17.37 -17.07 31.24
CA SER A 382 17.41 -17.94 30.08
C SER A 382 18.79 -17.88 29.38
N ASP A 383 19.79 -18.50 30.01
CA ASP A 383 21.21 -18.64 29.61
C ASP A 383 22.06 -17.33 29.63
N ASP A 384 23.34 -17.43 30.04
CA ASP A 384 24.28 -16.35 30.42
C ASP A 384 24.37 -15.13 29.46
N ARG A 385 23.35 -14.26 29.47
CA ARG A 385 23.20 -12.98 28.73
C ARG A 385 23.35 -13.04 27.20
N HIS A 386 23.62 -14.20 26.63
CA HIS A 386 23.67 -14.46 25.18
C HIS A 386 22.81 -15.69 24.85
N GLY A 387 21.56 -15.70 25.35
CA GLY A 387 20.59 -16.75 25.06
C GLY A 387 20.36 -16.91 23.55
N VAL A 388 19.98 -18.12 23.15
CA VAL A 388 19.67 -18.45 21.75
C VAL A 388 18.19 -18.22 21.50
N LEU A 389 17.87 -17.55 20.39
CA LEU A 389 16.49 -17.32 19.96
C LEU A 389 16.12 -18.32 18.86
N ILE A 390 15.18 -19.22 19.16
CA ILE A 390 14.51 -20.06 18.15
C ILE A 390 13.23 -19.32 17.71
N LEU A 391 13.05 -19.12 16.41
CA LEU A 391 12.01 -18.26 15.86
C LEU A 391 11.33 -18.89 14.65
N SER A 392 9.99 -18.97 14.68
CA SER A 392 9.20 -19.45 13.54
C SER A 392 9.38 -18.57 12.31
N GLU A 393 9.57 -19.18 11.13
CA GLU A 393 9.66 -18.47 9.84
C GLU A 393 8.37 -17.70 9.48
N PHE A 394 7.23 -18.10 10.05
CA PHE A 394 5.92 -17.46 9.83
C PHE A 394 5.72 -16.20 10.68
N ALA A 395 6.65 -15.88 11.58
CA ALA A 395 6.61 -14.62 12.32
C ALA A 395 7.20 -13.49 11.46
N GLY A 396 6.55 -12.33 11.41
CA GLY A 396 7.09 -11.15 10.71
C GLY A 396 8.51 -10.74 11.19
N ALA A 397 8.87 -11.09 12.44
CA ALA A 397 10.20 -10.87 12.97
C ALA A 397 11.31 -11.73 12.32
N ALA A 398 10.98 -12.87 11.69
CA ALA A 398 11.96 -13.79 11.10
C ALA A 398 12.80 -13.13 10.00
N GLN A 399 12.18 -12.25 9.20
CA GLN A 399 12.84 -11.50 8.14
C GLN A 399 13.87 -10.48 8.67
N SER A 400 13.78 -10.14 9.96
CA SER A 400 14.54 -9.07 10.60
C SER A 400 15.60 -9.58 11.59
N MET A 401 15.32 -10.69 12.26
CA MET A 401 16.11 -11.22 13.38
C MET A 401 17.25 -12.12 12.91
N ASN A 402 18.15 -11.57 12.08
CA ASN A 402 19.34 -12.27 11.60
C ASN A 402 20.27 -12.62 12.78
N GLY A 403 20.37 -13.91 13.11
CA GLY A 403 21.01 -14.43 14.32
C GLY A 403 20.11 -15.36 15.14
N SER A 404 18.82 -15.46 14.82
CA SER A 404 17.93 -16.50 15.34
C SER A 404 18.12 -17.83 14.59
N ILE A 405 17.77 -18.94 15.24
CA ILE A 405 17.56 -20.23 14.57
C ILE A 405 16.14 -20.20 14.01
N ILE A 406 16.02 -20.10 12.69
CA ILE A 406 14.73 -20.07 11.99
C ILE A 406 14.23 -21.49 11.81
N VAL A 407 12.95 -21.71 12.11
CA VAL A 407 12.32 -23.03 12.09
C VAL A 407 10.97 -23.00 11.42
N ASN A 408 10.63 -24.07 10.71
CA ASN A 408 9.24 -24.36 10.38
C ASN A 408 8.56 -25.08 11.56
N PRO A 409 7.58 -24.44 12.26
CA PRO A 409 6.95 -25.03 13.43
C PRO A 409 6.07 -26.27 13.12
N TRP A 410 5.72 -26.48 11.85
CA TRP A 410 4.98 -27.67 11.40
C TRP A 410 5.89 -28.89 11.23
N ASN A 411 7.21 -28.67 11.17
CA ASN A 411 8.21 -29.71 11.17
C ASN A 411 8.73 -29.96 12.59
N THR A 412 8.02 -30.81 13.33
CA THR A 412 8.36 -31.15 14.73
C THR A 412 9.81 -31.61 14.89
N GLN A 413 10.35 -32.33 13.91
CA GLN A 413 11.72 -32.85 13.93
C GLN A 413 12.75 -31.72 13.83
N GLU A 414 12.51 -30.76 12.94
CA GLU A 414 13.36 -29.57 12.78
C GLU A 414 13.33 -28.70 14.04
N LEU A 415 12.16 -28.51 14.63
CA LEU A 415 12.03 -27.76 15.88
C LEU A 415 12.73 -28.46 17.06
N ALA A 416 12.64 -29.80 17.15
CA ALA A 416 13.39 -30.59 18.13
C ALA A 416 14.90 -30.48 17.91
N SER A 417 15.35 -30.57 16.66
CA SER A 417 16.76 -30.41 16.27
C SER A 417 17.28 -29.00 16.60
N ALA A 418 16.47 -27.97 16.40
CA ALA A 418 16.78 -26.59 16.77
C ALA A 418 16.91 -26.40 18.28
N ILE A 419 16.09 -27.10 19.09
CA ILE A 419 16.26 -27.12 20.56
C ILE A 419 17.63 -27.71 20.90
N HIS A 420 17.99 -28.86 20.32
CA HIS A 420 19.29 -29.49 20.52
C HIS A 420 20.45 -28.59 20.11
N GLU A 421 20.36 -27.96 18.93
CA GLU A 421 21.35 -26.98 18.46
C GLU A 421 21.49 -25.81 19.45
N ALA A 422 20.38 -25.24 19.91
CA ALA A 422 20.40 -24.10 20.82
C ALA A 422 21.11 -24.40 22.15
N VAL A 423 20.86 -25.58 22.73
CA VAL A 423 21.43 -25.95 24.05
C VAL A 423 22.88 -26.44 23.95
N THR A 424 23.33 -26.83 22.76
CA THR A 424 24.72 -27.23 22.48
C THR A 424 25.55 -26.16 21.79
N MET A 425 24.96 -25.00 21.46
CA MET A 425 25.60 -23.93 20.70
C MET A 425 26.85 -23.37 21.42
N PRO A 426 28.02 -23.31 20.75
CA PRO A 426 29.23 -22.73 21.34
C PRO A 426 29.09 -21.25 21.71
N ASP A 427 29.69 -20.84 22.83
CA ASP A 427 29.59 -19.48 23.40
C ASP A 427 29.93 -18.35 22.43
N HIS A 428 30.96 -18.54 21.60
CA HIS A 428 31.38 -17.54 20.62
C HIS A 428 30.30 -17.32 19.54
N LEU A 429 29.61 -18.38 19.12
CA LEU A 429 28.52 -18.29 18.16
C LEU A 429 27.27 -17.68 18.79
N ARG A 430 26.92 -18.11 20.03
CA ARG A 430 25.83 -17.51 20.82
C ARG A 430 26.00 -16.00 20.96
N LYS A 431 27.19 -15.56 21.35
CA LYS A 431 27.53 -14.14 21.48
C LYS A 431 27.44 -13.39 20.15
N SER A 432 27.96 -13.96 19.07
CA SER A 432 27.91 -13.37 17.72
C SER A 432 26.46 -13.17 17.25
N ASN A 433 25.64 -14.21 17.41
CA ASN A 433 24.22 -14.20 17.05
C ASN A 433 23.43 -13.18 17.89
N HIS A 434 23.62 -13.20 19.22
CA HIS A 434 23.02 -12.22 20.12
C HIS A 434 23.39 -10.77 19.74
N GLN A 435 24.64 -10.50 19.39
CA GLN A 435 25.06 -9.14 18.98
C GLN A 435 24.35 -8.66 17.71
N LYS A 436 24.12 -9.54 16.72
CA LYS A 436 23.35 -9.19 15.52
C LYS A 436 21.90 -8.84 15.87
N LEU A 437 21.24 -9.68 16.67
CA LEU A 437 19.88 -9.47 17.16
C LEU A 437 19.77 -8.16 17.95
N TYR A 438 20.68 -7.95 18.90
CA TYR A 438 20.70 -6.76 19.75
C TYR A 438 20.86 -5.47 18.93
N ARG A 439 21.79 -5.45 17.97
CA ARG A 439 21.96 -4.30 17.07
C ARG A 439 20.67 -3.95 16.33
N TYR A 440 19.96 -4.95 15.82
CA TYR A 440 18.69 -4.73 15.13
C TYR A 440 17.63 -4.14 16.08
N VAL A 441 17.37 -4.79 17.22
CA VAL A 441 16.32 -4.38 18.18
C VAL A 441 16.58 -3.00 18.78
N THR A 442 17.84 -2.60 18.97
CA THR A 442 18.20 -1.27 19.47
C THR A 442 18.08 -0.16 18.43
N LYS A 443 18.18 -0.50 17.13
CA LYS A 443 18.08 0.48 16.04
C LYS A 443 16.64 0.66 15.59
N TYR A 444 15.93 -0.44 15.36
CA TYR A 444 14.55 -0.45 14.84
C TYR A 444 13.56 -0.58 16.00
N THR A 445 13.42 0.50 16.76
CA THR A 445 12.56 0.58 17.95
C THR A 445 11.11 0.93 17.60
N ALA A 446 10.20 0.80 18.57
CA ALA A 446 8.82 1.27 18.44
C ALA A 446 8.76 2.78 18.11
N ALA A 447 9.68 3.56 18.69
CA ALA A 447 9.78 4.98 18.40
C ALA A 447 10.18 5.22 16.94
N ASN A 448 11.18 4.49 16.42
CA ASN A 448 11.58 4.56 15.01
C ASN A 448 10.43 4.20 14.06
N TRP A 449 9.69 3.13 14.38
CA TRP A 449 8.51 2.73 13.62
C TRP A 449 7.48 3.86 13.53
N GLY A 450 7.08 4.42 14.69
CA GLY A 450 6.05 5.45 14.72
C GLY A 450 6.47 6.75 14.05
N THR A 451 7.72 7.19 14.24
CA THR A 451 8.24 8.37 13.55
C THR A 451 8.31 8.16 12.04
N SER A 452 8.77 6.98 11.59
CA SER A 452 8.87 6.67 10.15
C SER A 452 7.49 6.67 9.48
N PHE A 453 6.49 6.05 10.12
CA PHE A 453 5.13 6.03 9.57
C PHE A 453 4.53 7.43 9.47
N VAL A 454 4.64 8.24 10.54
CA VAL A 454 4.08 9.59 10.57
C VAL A 454 4.81 10.51 9.58
N SER A 455 6.14 10.42 9.48
CA SER A 455 6.90 11.17 8.48
C SER A 455 6.47 10.81 7.05
N GLU A 456 6.24 9.52 6.78
CA GLU A 456 5.77 9.08 5.47
C GLU A 456 4.35 9.56 5.17
N LEU A 457 3.43 9.48 6.15
CA LEU A 457 2.07 9.99 6.02
C LEU A 457 2.07 11.48 5.66
N VAL A 458 2.96 12.26 6.25
CA VAL A 458 3.14 13.68 5.91
C VAL A 458 3.73 13.86 4.50
N ARG A 459 4.73 13.06 4.12
CA ARG A 459 5.38 13.14 2.79
C ARG A 459 4.36 12.90 1.67
N VAL A 460 3.64 11.79 1.73
CA VAL A 460 2.65 11.42 0.69
C VAL A 460 1.51 12.45 0.61
N SER A 461 1.20 13.08 1.75
CA SER A 461 0.21 14.13 1.83
C SER A 461 0.61 15.43 1.12
N LYS A 462 1.91 15.75 1.06
CA LYS A 462 2.44 16.92 0.34
C LYS A 462 2.40 16.71 -1.17
N GLU A 463 2.87 15.55 -1.63
CA GLU A 463 2.83 15.17 -3.05
C GLU A 463 1.38 15.19 -3.55
N PHE A 464 0.44 14.63 -2.79
CA PHE A 464 -0.97 14.67 -3.15
C PHE A 464 -1.53 16.09 -3.29
N ASN A 465 -1.20 16.99 -2.36
CA ASN A 465 -1.68 18.38 -2.41
C ASN A 465 -1.09 19.17 -3.59
N SER A 466 0.13 18.87 -4.06
CA SER A 466 0.69 19.54 -5.24
C SER A 466 0.01 19.13 -6.56
N TYR A 467 -0.48 17.89 -6.67
CA TYR A 467 -1.13 17.40 -7.90
C TYR A 467 -2.65 17.61 -7.92
N MET A 468 -3.30 17.80 -6.76
CA MET A 468 -4.78 17.89 -6.69
C MET A 468 -5.35 19.32 -6.77
N ILE A 469 -4.49 20.34 -6.83
CA ILE A 469 -4.89 21.75 -7.01
C ILE A 469 -4.60 22.18 -8.46
N ILE A 470 -5.00 21.39 -9.44
CA ILE A 470 -5.13 21.90 -10.81
C ILE A 470 -6.52 22.55 -10.94
N PRO A 471 -6.61 23.84 -11.31
CA PRO A 471 -7.89 24.52 -11.46
C PRO A 471 -8.70 23.94 -12.62
N HIS A 472 -10.02 24.05 -12.51
CA HIS A 472 -10.93 23.76 -13.62
C HIS A 472 -10.68 24.73 -14.79
N LEU A 473 -10.61 24.21 -16.02
CA LEU A 473 -10.34 25.02 -17.20
C LEU A 473 -11.59 25.83 -17.58
N LYS A 474 -11.54 27.14 -17.34
CA LYS A 474 -12.65 28.03 -17.73
C LYS A 474 -12.70 28.22 -19.25
N ILE A 475 -13.75 27.73 -19.89
CA ILE A 475 -13.96 27.84 -21.35
C ILE A 475 -13.78 29.28 -21.86
N ASN A 476 -14.37 30.27 -21.16
CA ASN A 476 -14.28 31.68 -21.55
C ASN A 476 -12.83 32.20 -21.59
N GLN A 477 -11.98 31.77 -20.66
CA GLN A 477 -10.58 32.19 -20.61
C GLN A 477 -9.81 31.69 -21.83
N VAL A 478 -10.06 30.44 -22.24
CA VAL A 478 -9.44 29.85 -23.44
C VAL A 478 -9.93 30.55 -24.70
N VAL A 479 -11.22 30.84 -24.78
CA VAL A 479 -11.87 31.55 -25.89
C VAL A 479 -11.33 32.99 -26.03
N GLU A 480 -11.23 33.74 -24.93
CA GLU A 480 -10.67 35.09 -24.93
C GLU A 480 -9.19 35.10 -25.37
N ALA A 481 -8.40 34.13 -24.89
CA ALA A 481 -7.03 33.95 -25.36
C ALA A 481 -6.97 33.61 -26.85
N ALA A 482 -7.84 32.72 -27.34
CA ALA A 482 -7.90 32.34 -28.75
C ALA A 482 -8.36 33.49 -29.68
N LYS A 483 -9.18 34.42 -29.17
CA LYS A 483 -9.63 35.63 -29.89
C LYS A 483 -8.57 36.73 -29.92
N SER A 484 -7.81 36.87 -28.83
CA SER A 484 -6.76 37.90 -28.71
C SER A 484 -5.47 37.52 -29.46
N ALA A 485 -5.29 36.23 -29.76
CA ALA A 485 -4.21 35.72 -30.59
C ALA A 485 -4.23 36.31 -32.01
N LYS A 486 -3.09 36.88 -32.43
CA LYS A 486 -2.87 37.51 -33.75
C LYS A 486 -1.92 36.71 -34.63
N LYS A 487 -1.12 35.82 -34.05
CA LYS A 487 -0.14 34.98 -34.73
C LYS A 487 -0.72 33.58 -34.94
N LYS A 488 0.08 32.53 -34.73
CA LYS A 488 -0.31 31.14 -34.95
C LYS A 488 -1.02 30.59 -33.71
N ARG A 489 -2.16 29.91 -33.93
CA ARG A 489 -2.92 29.19 -32.92
C ARG A 489 -2.76 27.69 -33.14
N VAL A 490 -2.36 26.95 -32.11
CA VAL A 490 -2.27 25.50 -32.18
C VAL A 490 -3.13 24.83 -31.15
N ILE A 491 -3.84 23.80 -31.63
CA ILE A 491 -4.73 22.98 -30.83
C ILE A 491 -4.27 21.54 -31.03
N LEU A 492 -3.79 20.91 -29.96
CA LEU A 492 -3.36 19.52 -29.91
C LEU A 492 -4.38 18.73 -29.09
N LEU A 493 -4.96 17.69 -29.67
CA LEU A 493 -6.02 16.92 -29.03
C LEU A 493 -5.63 15.44 -29.06
N ASP A 494 -5.65 14.77 -27.90
CA ASP A 494 -5.75 13.32 -27.92
C ASP A 494 -7.10 12.87 -28.50
N TYR A 495 -7.16 11.64 -29.01
CA TYR A 495 -8.38 11.07 -29.54
C TYR A 495 -9.16 10.21 -28.55
N ASP A 496 -8.55 9.12 -28.07
CA ASP A 496 -9.21 8.02 -27.37
C ASP A 496 -9.30 8.33 -25.86
N GLY A 497 -10.48 8.66 -25.37
CA GLY A 497 -10.70 9.12 -23.99
C GLY A 497 -10.82 10.64 -23.87
N THR A 498 -10.48 11.38 -24.93
CA THR A 498 -10.57 12.84 -25.00
C THR A 498 -11.70 13.34 -25.90
N LEU A 499 -11.73 12.92 -27.17
CA LEU A 499 -12.77 13.32 -28.14
C LEU A 499 -13.86 12.26 -28.31
N ASN A 500 -13.51 11.01 -28.05
CA ASN A 500 -14.40 9.86 -28.12
C ASN A 500 -14.15 8.92 -26.92
N ALA A 501 -15.11 8.09 -26.56
CA ALA A 501 -14.88 7.07 -25.54
C ALA A 501 -13.85 6.04 -26.02
N THR A 502 -13.07 5.47 -25.11
CA THR A 502 -12.05 4.48 -25.47
C THR A 502 -12.70 3.17 -25.93
N HIS A 503 -12.53 2.79 -27.19
CA HIS A 503 -13.10 1.57 -27.78
C HIS A 503 -12.04 0.47 -28.05
N LYS A 504 -12.43 -0.80 -27.86
CA LYS A 504 -11.53 -1.98 -27.97
C LYS A 504 -11.05 -2.27 -29.39
N LEU A 505 -11.92 -2.10 -30.39
CA LEU A 505 -11.62 -2.34 -31.79
C LEU A 505 -11.71 -1.02 -32.54
N ALA A 506 -10.78 -0.78 -33.46
CA ALA A 506 -10.71 0.46 -34.22
C ALA A 506 -12.03 0.77 -34.94
N GLU A 507 -12.72 -0.26 -35.47
CA GLU A 507 -13.99 -0.13 -36.19
C GLU A 507 -15.14 0.49 -35.37
N TYR A 508 -15.10 0.41 -34.03
CA TYR A 508 -16.09 1.05 -33.15
C TYR A 508 -15.65 2.41 -32.63
N ALA A 509 -14.42 2.84 -32.94
CA ALA A 509 -13.85 4.10 -32.50
C ALA A 509 -14.08 5.23 -33.52
N ASN A 510 -15.06 5.12 -34.44
CA ASN A 510 -15.32 6.17 -35.43
C ASN A 510 -15.74 7.49 -34.75
N PRO A 511 -15.26 8.65 -35.22
CA PRO A 511 -15.67 9.92 -34.65
C PRO A 511 -17.12 10.24 -35.01
N SER A 512 -17.82 10.95 -34.13
CA SER A 512 -19.17 11.43 -34.44
C SER A 512 -19.14 12.50 -35.54
N SER A 513 -20.22 12.59 -36.33
CA SER A 513 -20.36 13.64 -37.35
C SER A 513 -20.23 15.05 -36.77
N HIS A 514 -20.65 15.20 -35.52
CA HIS A 514 -20.54 16.44 -34.76
C HIS A 514 -19.09 16.86 -34.51
N ILE A 515 -18.25 15.97 -33.99
CA ILE A 515 -16.81 16.21 -33.79
C ILE A 515 -16.12 16.56 -35.12
N VAL A 516 -16.41 15.81 -36.18
CA VAL A 516 -15.86 16.06 -37.53
C VAL A 516 -16.20 17.46 -38.01
N SER A 517 -17.43 17.93 -37.78
CA SER A 517 -17.88 19.29 -38.14
C SER A 517 -17.13 20.38 -37.36
N ILE A 518 -16.97 20.20 -36.05
CA ILE A 518 -16.25 21.13 -35.16
C ILE A 518 -14.79 21.28 -35.61
N LEU A 519 -14.09 20.15 -35.79
CA LEU A 519 -12.69 20.14 -36.20
C LEU A 519 -12.47 20.80 -37.57
N LYS A 520 -13.38 20.54 -38.52
CA LYS A 520 -13.36 21.19 -39.84
C LYS A 520 -13.54 22.70 -39.73
N THR A 521 -14.45 23.16 -38.87
CA THR A 521 -14.69 24.59 -38.64
C THR A 521 -13.47 25.24 -38.00
N LEU A 522 -12.88 24.65 -36.96
CA LEU A 522 -11.67 25.15 -36.30
C LEU A 522 -10.49 25.28 -37.28
N GLN A 523 -10.28 24.26 -38.11
CA GLN A 523 -9.19 24.25 -39.09
C GLN A 523 -9.41 25.24 -40.24
N SER A 524 -10.65 25.65 -40.50
CA SER A 524 -10.96 26.68 -41.51
C SER A 524 -10.56 28.10 -41.08
N LYS A 525 -10.30 28.32 -39.78
CA LYS A 525 -9.95 29.64 -39.24
C LYS A 525 -8.54 30.07 -39.66
N PRO A 526 -8.31 31.38 -39.89
CA PRO A 526 -7.00 31.89 -40.26
C PRO A 526 -5.98 31.62 -39.15
N ASN A 527 -4.76 31.24 -39.56
CA ASN A 527 -3.63 30.94 -38.68
C ASN A 527 -3.90 29.90 -37.58
N THR A 528 -4.89 29.01 -37.76
CA THR A 528 -5.20 27.93 -36.82
C THR A 528 -4.73 26.58 -37.37
N TYR A 529 -4.01 25.83 -36.55
CA TYR A 529 -3.55 24.49 -36.89
C TYR A 529 -3.98 23.51 -35.80
N VAL A 530 -4.85 22.57 -36.19
CA VAL A 530 -5.39 21.56 -35.30
C VAL A 530 -4.69 20.24 -35.58
N TYR A 531 -4.25 19.53 -34.54
CA TYR A 531 -3.68 18.19 -34.64
C TYR A 531 -4.38 17.22 -33.71
N ILE A 532 -4.64 16.02 -34.20
CA ILE A 532 -4.99 14.87 -33.36
C ILE A 532 -3.75 14.03 -33.09
N LEU A 533 -3.48 13.73 -31.81
CA LEU A 533 -2.41 12.86 -31.36
C LEU A 533 -3.00 11.51 -30.92
N SER A 534 -2.80 10.45 -31.70
CA SER A 534 -3.48 9.17 -31.46
C SER A 534 -2.53 7.97 -31.46
N GLY A 535 -2.90 6.93 -30.70
CA GLY A 535 -2.30 5.59 -30.77
C GLY A 535 -2.81 4.73 -31.93
N ARG A 536 -3.80 5.22 -32.70
CA ARG A 536 -4.40 4.51 -33.84
C ARG A 536 -3.50 4.57 -35.07
N GLY A 537 -3.67 3.62 -35.98
CA GLY A 537 -2.91 3.52 -37.23
C GLY A 537 -3.35 4.56 -38.28
N ARG A 538 -2.44 4.88 -39.23
CA ARG A 538 -2.63 5.90 -40.27
C ARG A 538 -3.89 5.71 -41.10
N MET A 539 -4.13 4.49 -41.58
CA MET A 539 -5.29 4.19 -42.45
C MET A 539 -6.63 4.59 -41.81
N HIS A 540 -6.82 4.28 -40.52
CA HIS A 540 -8.04 4.64 -39.79
C HIS A 540 -8.16 6.16 -39.62
N LEU A 541 -7.07 6.82 -39.22
CA LEU A 541 -7.09 8.27 -39.00
C LEU A 541 -7.33 9.05 -40.30
N ASP A 542 -6.72 8.62 -41.42
CA ASP A 542 -7.01 9.20 -42.73
C ASP A 542 -8.48 9.00 -43.09
N GLN A 543 -9.01 7.77 -42.99
CA GLN A 543 -10.42 7.49 -43.29
C GLN A 543 -11.39 8.34 -42.44
N TRP A 544 -11.09 8.53 -41.16
CA TRP A 544 -11.96 9.24 -40.23
C TRP A 544 -11.91 10.76 -40.36
N PHE A 545 -10.73 11.33 -40.66
CA PHE A 545 -10.49 12.77 -40.61
C PHE A 545 -10.13 13.40 -41.95
N GLU A 546 -10.13 12.67 -43.07
CA GLU A 546 -9.82 13.21 -44.39
C GLU A 546 -10.63 14.48 -44.73
N SER A 547 -11.90 14.51 -44.33
CA SER A 547 -12.84 15.60 -44.64
C SER A 547 -12.64 16.88 -43.80
N THR A 548 -11.89 16.81 -42.70
CA THR A 548 -11.67 17.95 -41.78
C THR A 548 -10.48 18.81 -42.20
N GLY A 549 -9.47 18.20 -42.83
CA GLY A 549 -8.24 18.87 -43.26
C GLY A 549 -7.24 19.19 -42.14
N ILE A 550 -7.46 18.64 -40.94
CA ILE A 550 -6.56 18.78 -39.77
C ILE A 550 -5.25 18.02 -39.96
N GLY A 551 -4.30 18.28 -39.07
CA GLY A 551 -3.10 17.48 -38.91
C GLY A 551 -3.36 16.24 -38.06
N LEU A 552 -2.57 15.19 -38.28
CA LEU A 552 -2.73 13.91 -37.62
C LEU A 552 -1.38 13.40 -37.13
N SER A 553 -1.38 12.72 -36.00
CA SER A 553 -0.25 11.95 -35.49
C SER A 553 -0.76 10.58 -35.09
N SER A 554 -0.07 9.55 -35.57
CA SER A 554 -0.52 8.15 -35.49
C SER A 554 0.51 7.30 -34.78
N GLU A 555 0.07 6.15 -34.27
CA GLU A 555 0.91 5.16 -33.60
C GLU A 555 1.82 5.79 -32.52
N HIS A 556 1.22 6.62 -31.67
CA HIS A 556 1.90 7.28 -30.56
C HIS A 556 3.07 8.16 -30.99
N GLY A 557 2.96 8.82 -32.15
CA GLY A 557 3.93 9.82 -32.61
C GLY A 557 4.94 9.31 -33.64
N CYS A 558 4.90 8.05 -34.02
CA CYS A 558 5.81 7.50 -35.04
C CYS A 558 5.59 8.11 -36.42
N PHE A 559 4.37 8.55 -36.71
CA PHE A 559 4.05 9.28 -37.92
C PHE A 559 3.27 10.54 -37.59
N TYR A 560 3.47 11.57 -38.41
CA TYR A 560 2.62 12.76 -38.39
C TYR A 560 2.35 13.27 -39.80
N LYS A 561 1.27 14.04 -39.94
CA LYS A 561 0.80 14.62 -41.19
C LYS A 561 0.31 16.02 -40.91
N HIS A 562 0.77 16.98 -41.69
CA HIS A 562 0.36 18.37 -41.54
C HIS A 562 -1.05 18.61 -42.11
N PRO A 563 -1.78 19.61 -41.56
CA PRO A 563 -3.05 20.08 -42.11
C PRO A 563 -2.95 20.41 -43.60
N LYS A 564 -4.06 20.23 -44.33
CA LYS A 564 -4.11 20.45 -45.80
C LYS A 564 -3.67 21.86 -46.20
N CYS A 565 -3.86 22.87 -45.36
CA CYS A 565 -3.45 24.26 -45.63
C CYS A 565 -1.93 24.48 -45.69
N LEU A 566 -1.14 23.53 -45.17
CA LEU A 566 0.32 23.56 -45.10
C LEU A 566 1.00 22.55 -46.05
N GLN A 567 0.23 21.58 -46.57
CA GLN A 567 0.76 20.59 -47.51
C GLN A 567 1.34 21.28 -48.76
N GLY A 568 2.61 20.98 -49.06
CA GLY A 568 3.33 21.57 -50.20
C GLY A 568 3.97 22.94 -49.97
N LYS A 569 3.73 23.60 -48.81
CA LYS A 569 4.36 24.89 -48.44
C LYS A 569 5.59 24.73 -47.54
N ILE A 570 5.75 23.57 -46.93
CA ILE A 570 6.92 23.23 -46.13
C ILE A 570 7.97 22.69 -47.11
N GLU A 571 8.97 23.50 -47.44
CA GLU A 571 10.13 23.05 -48.20
C GLU A 571 10.85 21.99 -47.36
N SER A 572 11.00 20.78 -47.92
CA SER A 572 11.81 19.72 -47.35
C SER A 572 13.29 20.11 -47.46
N ASN A 573 13.72 21.12 -46.73
CA ASN A 573 15.13 21.48 -46.64
C ASN A 573 15.81 20.56 -45.61
N SER A 574 16.88 19.93 -46.08
CA SER A 574 17.94 19.21 -45.34
C SER A 574 17.74 17.72 -45.04
N ASN A 575 18.39 16.90 -45.87
CA ASN A 575 18.87 15.56 -45.58
C ASN A 575 19.96 15.50 -44.46
N SER A 576 19.98 16.42 -43.50
CA SER A 576 20.96 16.35 -42.39
C SER A 576 20.64 17.30 -41.24
N SER A 577 20.39 16.76 -40.05
CA SER A 577 20.82 17.37 -38.79
C SER A 577 20.95 16.28 -37.71
N ALA A 578 21.76 16.53 -36.68
CA ALA A 578 22.36 15.55 -35.77
C ALA A 578 21.40 14.81 -34.80
N GLU A 579 20.07 14.96 -34.93
CA GLU A 579 19.09 14.45 -33.93
C GLU A 579 17.83 13.82 -34.55
N GLY A 580 17.93 13.18 -35.73
CA GLY A 580 16.89 12.28 -36.26
C GLY A 580 16.56 12.51 -37.74
N ARG A 581 16.45 11.41 -38.50
CA ARG A 581 16.09 11.40 -39.93
C ARG A 581 14.57 11.53 -40.09
N PHE A 582 14.12 12.45 -40.94
CA PHE A 582 12.73 12.49 -41.42
C PHE A 582 12.67 11.77 -42.77
N ILE A 583 11.72 10.85 -42.93
CA ILE A 583 11.42 10.26 -44.25
C ILE A 583 10.00 10.66 -44.59
N LYS A 584 9.84 11.52 -45.60
CA LYS A 584 8.53 11.80 -46.20
C LYS A 584 8.13 10.57 -47.01
N GLU A 585 6.97 9.99 -46.70
CA GLU A 585 6.48 8.84 -47.46
C GLU A 585 5.99 9.26 -48.84
N GLU A 586 6.24 8.42 -49.85
CA GLU A 586 5.81 8.68 -51.22
C GLU A 586 4.28 8.54 -51.32
N GLY A 587 3.59 9.66 -51.58
CA GLY A 587 2.22 9.66 -52.12
C GLY A 587 1.07 10.07 -51.19
N ASP A 588 1.23 9.99 -49.86
CA ASP A 588 0.10 10.14 -48.90
C ASP A 588 0.20 11.34 -47.94
N GLY A 589 1.34 12.05 -47.97
CA GLY A 589 1.60 13.25 -47.18
C GLY A 589 2.00 13.01 -45.71
N TRP A 590 2.24 11.75 -45.32
CA TRP A 590 2.74 11.41 -43.99
C TRP A 590 4.27 11.53 -43.89
N TYR A 591 4.72 11.92 -42.71
CA TYR A 591 6.12 11.97 -42.32
C TYR A 591 6.38 10.89 -41.28
N ARG A 592 7.42 10.10 -41.50
CA ARG A 592 7.86 9.05 -40.58
C ARG A 592 9.02 9.55 -39.73
N LEU A 593 8.92 9.38 -38.41
CA LEU A 593 9.94 9.76 -37.41
C LEU A 593 10.77 8.58 -36.91
N VAL A 594 10.46 7.38 -37.40
CA VAL A 594 11.21 6.15 -37.10
C VAL A 594 11.98 5.73 -38.35
N GLU A 595 13.25 5.37 -38.20
CA GLU A 595 13.97 4.70 -39.29
C GLU A 595 13.25 3.40 -39.71
N PRO A 596 13.31 2.99 -40.98
CA PRO A 596 12.79 1.69 -41.38
C PRO A 596 13.60 0.60 -40.66
N LEU A 597 13.06 0.12 -39.55
CA LEU A 597 13.52 -1.11 -38.91
C LEU A 597 13.19 -2.29 -39.81
N ASP A 598 14.11 -3.25 -39.89
CA ASP A 598 13.84 -4.54 -40.52
C ASP A 598 12.60 -5.17 -39.89
N SER A 599 11.58 -5.49 -40.69
CA SER A 599 10.34 -6.09 -40.21
C SER A 599 10.55 -7.46 -39.56
N ALA A 600 11.73 -8.06 -39.70
CA ALA A 600 12.12 -9.30 -39.04
C ALA A 600 11.89 -9.30 -37.52
N TRP A 601 12.05 -8.17 -36.83
CA TRP A 601 11.80 -8.11 -35.37
C TRP A 601 10.34 -8.36 -35.03
N LYS A 602 9.41 -7.82 -35.84
CA LYS A 602 7.97 -8.05 -35.65
C LYS A 602 7.62 -9.50 -35.83
N THR A 603 8.19 -10.15 -36.85
CA THR A 603 7.98 -11.59 -37.05
C THR A 603 8.37 -12.39 -35.80
N ASN A 604 9.51 -12.06 -35.18
CA ASN A 604 9.93 -12.71 -33.93
C ASN A 604 9.00 -12.41 -32.74
N VAL A 605 8.59 -11.15 -32.58
CA VAL A 605 7.65 -10.74 -31.53
C VAL A 605 6.28 -11.39 -31.70
N CYS A 606 5.76 -11.45 -32.93
CA CYS A 606 4.48 -12.08 -33.25
C CYS A 606 4.48 -13.58 -33.00
N VAL A 607 5.59 -14.28 -33.26
CA VAL A 607 5.72 -15.70 -32.88
C VAL A 607 5.61 -15.86 -31.36
N LEU A 608 6.27 -14.99 -30.58
CA LEU A 608 6.17 -15.03 -29.13
C LEU A 608 4.76 -14.64 -28.65
N PHE A 609 4.15 -13.59 -29.19
CA PHE A 609 2.79 -13.19 -28.87
C PHE A 609 1.78 -14.29 -29.22
N GLN A 610 1.96 -14.98 -30.33
CA GLN A 610 1.12 -16.10 -30.75
C GLN A 610 1.20 -17.25 -29.73
N HIS A 611 2.42 -17.59 -29.30
CA HIS A 611 2.66 -18.58 -28.25
C HIS A 611 1.92 -18.25 -26.95
N TYR A 612 1.92 -16.98 -26.54
CA TYR A 612 1.18 -16.51 -25.35
C TYR A 612 -0.34 -16.41 -25.56
N THR A 613 -0.77 -16.07 -26.77
CA THR A 613 -2.19 -15.99 -27.15
C THR A 613 -2.84 -17.37 -27.10
N GLU A 614 -2.18 -18.41 -27.60
CA GLU A 614 -2.70 -19.79 -27.61
C GLU A 614 -2.92 -20.37 -26.21
N ARG A 615 -2.12 -19.95 -25.22
CA ARG A 615 -2.23 -20.43 -23.83
C ARG A 615 -3.06 -19.54 -22.92
N THR A 616 -3.46 -18.36 -23.40
CA THR A 616 -4.19 -17.37 -22.61
C THR A 616 -5.54 -17.10 -23.28
N PRO A 617 -6.59 -17.86 -22.93
CA PRO A 617 -7.91 -17.68 -23.52
C PRO A 617 -8.43 -16.25 -23.40
N GLY A 618 -9.05 -15.73 -24.45
CA GLY A 618 -9.60 -14.36 -24.48
C GLY A 618 -8.58 -13.25 -24.80
N THR A 619 -7.34 -13.62 -25.12
CA THR A 619 -6.32 -12.68 -25.62
C THR A 619 -6.26 -12.66 -27.15
N PHE A 620 -5.72 -11.59 -27.72
CA PHE A 620 -5.50 -11.47 -29.17
C PHE A 620 -4.35 -10.51 -29.49
N ILE A 621 -3.84 -10.58 -30.71
CA ILE A 621 -2.75 -9.75 -31.22
C ILE A 621 -3.33 -8.68 -32.14
N GLU A 622 -2.90 -7.44 -31.96
CA GLU A 622 -3.14 -6.33 -32.88
C GLU A 622 -1.80 -5.94 -33.51
N GLU A 623 -1.68 -6.16 -34.82
CA GLU A 623 -0.50 -5.79 -35.60
C GLU A 623 -0.77 -4.46 -36.32
N LYS A 624 0.05 -3.43 -36.04
CA LYS A 624 0.01 -2.14 -36.77
C LYS A 624 1.26 -1.97 -37.63
N GLU A 625 1.49 -0.80 -38.22
CA GLU A 625 2.59 -0.62 -39.17
C GLU A 625 3.97 -0.60 -38.52
N ILE A 626 4.13 -0.01 -37.32
CA ILE A 626 5.41 -0.06 -36.58
C ILE A 626 5.31 -0.65 -35.16
N ASN A 627 4.11 -0.80 -34.60
CA ASN A 627 3.92 -1.46 -33.30
C ASN A 627 3.19 -2.81 -33.42
N VAL A 628 3.30 -3.62 -32.38
CA VAL A 628 2.53 -4.84 -32.16
C VAL A 628 2.03 -4.82 -30.72
N THR A 629 0.74 -5.04 -30.51
CA THR A 629 0.11 -5.00 -29.20
C THR A 629 -0.55 -6.32 -28.88
N TRP A 630 -0.23 -6.91 -27.73
CA TRP A 630 -0.92 -8.07 -27.19
C TRP A 630 -2.00 -7.61 -26.22
N HIS A 631 -3.25 -7.94 -26.50
CA HIS A 631 -4.40 -7.58 -25.68
C HIS A 631 -4.78 -8.74 -24.79
N TYR A 632 -4.69 -8.56 -23.46
CA TYR A 632 -5.06 -9.59 -22.50
C TYR A 632 -6.28 -9.24 -21.65
N ARG A 633 -7.04 -8.23 -22.08
CA ARG A 633 -8.24 -7.75 -21.36
C ARG A 633 -9.36 -8.78 -21.27
N GLY A 634 -9.48 -9.67 -22.25
CA GLY A 634 -10.48 -10.74 -22.28
C GLY A 634 -10.06 -12.01 -21.52
N ALA A 635 -8.83 -12.06 -21.02
CA ALA A 635 -8.35 -13.16 -20.18
C ALA A 635 -8.75 -12.98 -18.71
N ASP A 636 -8.57 -14.05 -17.95
CA ASP A 636 -8.57 -13.98 -16.50
C ASP A 636 -7.56 -12.91 -16.01
N LEU A 637 -7.94 -12.17 -14.97
CA LEU A 637 -7.22 -10.98 -14.53
C LEU A 637 -5.82 -11.27 -13.99
N GLU A 638 -5.66 -12.34 -13.22
CA GLU A 638 -4.37 -12.72 -12.67
C GLU A 638 -3.55 -13.49 -13.70
N PHE A 639 -4.17 -14.48 -14.36
CA PHE A 639 -3.47 -15.29 -15.35
C PHE A 639 -3.02 -14.43 -16.53
N GLY A 640 -3.87 -13.53 -17.04
CA GLY A 640 -3.52 -12.61 -18.11
C GLY A 640 -2.41 -11.64 -17.71
N SER A 641 -2.44 -11.09 -16.48
CA SER A 641 -1.37 -10.20 -16.00
C SER A 641 -0.06 -10.94 -15.73
N TRP A 642 -0.14 -12.17 -15.23
CA TRP A 642 1.02 -13.05 -15.05
C TRP A 642 1.65 -13.42 -16.38
N GLN A 643 0.84 -13.85 -17.35
CA GLN A 643 1.27 -14.10 -18.73
C GLN A 643 1.86 -12.84 -19.37
N ALA A 644 1.28 -11.66 -19.15
CA ALA A 644 1.82 -10.39 -19.64
C ALA A 644 3.19 -10.07 -19.03
N THR A 645 3.37 -10.31 -17.73
CA THR A 645 4.64 -10.09 -17.03
C THR A 645 5.70 -11.08 -17.49
N GLU A 646 5.35 -12.36 -17.65
CA GLU A 646 6.26 -13.38 -18.15
C GLU A 646 6.64 -13.10 -19.62
N LEU A 647 5.67 -12.72 -20.44
CA LEU A 647 5.87 -12.28 -21.82
C LEU A 647 6.77 -11.06 -21.88
N GLN A 648 6.58 -10.07 -21.01
CA GLN A 648 7.44 -8.90 -20.90
C GLN A 648 8.89 -9.30 -20.58
N VAL A 649 9.12 -10.14 -19.56
CA VAL A 649 10.47 -10.60 -19.20
C VAL A 649 11.12 -11.36 -20.37
N ASN A 650 10.35 -12.15 -21.11
CA ASN A 650 10.85 -12.90 -22.26
C ASN A 650 11.17 -11.97 -23.45
N LEU A 651 10.34 -10.97 -23.70
CA LEU A 651 10.62 -9.92 -24.68
C LEU A 651 11.85 -9.11 -24.29
N GLU A 652 12.00 -8.71 -23.02
CA GLU A 652 13.17 -7.97 -22.54
C GLU A 652 14.46 -8.75 -22.78
N LYS A 653 14.45 -10.07 -22.56
CA LYS A 653 15.60 -10.95 -22.85
C LYS A 653 15.91 -11.05 -24.34
N GLN A 654 14.88 -11.16 -25.19
CA GLN A 654 15.06 -11.35 -26.64
C GLN A 654 15.40 -10.05 -27.37
N LEU A 655 14.88 -8.92 -26.90
CA LEU A 655 14.97 -7.62 -27.57
C LEU A 655 16.01 -6.68 -26.93
N CYS A 656 16.76 -7.13 -25.91
CA CYS A 656 17.72 -6.30 -25.17
C CYS A 656 18.79 -5.59 -26.03
N HIS A 657 19.08 -6.11 -27.22
CA HIS A 657 20.05 -5.55 -28.17
C HIS A 657 19.40 -4.74 -29.30
N MET A 658 18.07 -4.64 -29.33
CA MET A 658 17.31 -3.93 -30.36
C MET A 658 16.83 -2.58 -29.82
N PRO A 659 16.72 -1.53 -30.66
CA PRO A 659 16.21 -0.22 -30.25
C PRO A 659 14.67 -0.24 -30.15
N LEU A 660 14.13 -1.14 -29.34
CA LEU A 660 12.70 -1.33 -29.09
C LEU A 660 12.37 -1.06 -27.62
N SER A 661 11.15 -0.62 -27.37
CA SER A 661 10.56 -0.40 -26.07
C SER A 661 9.38 -1.35 -25.88
N ILE A 662 9.22 -1.83 -24.66
CA ILE A 662 8.11 -2.70 -24.24
C ILE A 662 7.29 -1.90 -23.23
N ILE A 663 6.00 -1.76 -23.50
CA ILE A 663 5.11 -0.89 -22.74
C ILE A 663 3.96 -1.73 -22.22
N LEU A 664 3.90 -1.85 -20.90
CA LEU A 664 2.77 -2.44 -20.22
C LEU A 664 1.68 -1.37 -20.04
N GLY A 665 0.63 -1.47 -20.84
CA GLY A 665 -0.54 -0.58 -20.79
C GLY A 665 -1.69 -1.16 -19.96
N ASN A 666 -2.85 -0.53 -20.03
CA ASN A 666 -4.05 -1.01 -19.34
C ASN A 666 -4.61 -2.28 -20.00
N LYS A 667 -4.16 -3.43 -19.51
CA LYS A 667 -4.48 -4.78 -20.03
C LYS A 667 -3.98 -5.02 -21.45
N THR A 668 -2.85 -4.39 -21.79
CA THR A 668 -2.15 -4.53 -23.06
C THR A 668 -0.64 -4.58 -22.82
N LEU A 669 0.08 -5.30 -23.67
CA LEU A 669 1.54 -5.25 -23.73
C LEU A 669 1.94 -4.89 -25.16
N GLU A 670 2.51 -3.70 -25.34
CA GLU A 670 2.87 -3.15 -26.64
C GLU A 670 4.38 -3.17 -26.83
N VAL A 671 4.84 -3.60 -28.00
CA VAL A 671 6.23 -3.47 -28.44
C VAL A 671 6.29 -2.45 -29.56
N ARG A 672 7.12 -1.42 -29.38
CA ARG A 672 7.31 -0.35 -30.35
C ARG A 672 8.75 0.17 -30.38
N PRO A 673 9.22 0.83 -31.45
CA PRO A 673 10.53 1.45 -31.51
C PRO A 673 10.81 2.42 -30.36
N LEU A 674 12.00 2.36 -29.77
CA LEU A 674 12.39 3.13 -28.56
C LEU A 674 12.43 4.64 -28.79
N ALA A 675 12.62 5.07 -30.05
CA ALA A 675 13.01 6.44 -30.37
C ALA A 675 11.86 7.47 -30.42
N VAL A 676 10.58 7.07 -30.34
CA VAL A 676 9.47 7.97 -30.67
C VAL A 676 8.26 7.83 -29.74
N ASP A 677 7.75 8.97 -29.29
CA ASP A 677 6.52 9.16 -28.51
C ASP A 677 5.70 10.34 -29.05
N LYS A 678 4.52 10.62 -28.47
CA LYS A 678 3.66 11.74 -28.89
C LYS A 678 4.40 13.08 -28.84
N ALA A 679 5.24 13.28 -27.81
CA ALA A 679 6.04 14.49 -27.65
C ALA A 679 7.09 14.65 -28.77
N THR A 680 7.62 13.55 -29.29
CA THR A 680 8.57 13.56 -30.42
C THR A 680 7.89 14.01 -31.72
N ALA A 681 6.66 13.56 -31.98
CA ALA A 681 5.85 14.11 -33.08
C ALA A 681 5.56 15.60 -32.88
N VAL A 682 5.21 16.02 -31.67
CA VAL A 682 4.97 17.43 -31.37
C VAL A 682 6.24 18.27 -31.58
N ARG A 683 7.42 17.81 -31.14
CA ARG A 683 8.71 18.48 -31.43
C ARG A 683 8.97 18.64 -32.92
N ALA A 684 8.71 17.59 -33.71
CA ALA A 684 8.85 17.64 -35.16
C ALA A 684 7.91 18.69 -35.78
N ILE A 685 6.62 18.64 -35.41
CA ILE A 685 5.61 19.61 -35.85
C ILE A 685 6.02 21.03 -35.45
N MET A 686 6.52 21.22 -34.23
CA MET A 686 6.99 22.52 -33.75
C MET A 686 8.15 23.04 -34.59
N LYS A 687 9.10 22.19 -34.94
CA LYS A 687 10.23 22.57 -35.78
C LYS A 687 9.78 22.97 -37.19
N ASP A 688 8.93 22.16 -37.82
CA ASP A 688 8.47 22.38 -39.19
C ASP A 688 7.67 23.69 -39.34
N LEU A 689 6.91 24.07 -38.31
CA LEU A 689 6.10 25.28 -38.30
C LEU A 689 6.84 26.53 -37.77
N GLN A 690 8.12 26.39 -37.39
CA GLN A 690 8.89 27.40 -36.65
C GLN A 690 8.11 27.89 -35.43
N PHE A 691 7.64 26.93 -34.64
CA PHE A 691 6.75 27.08 -33.50
C PHE A 691 7.53 27.51 -32.26
N THR A 692 8.09 28.72 -32.31
CA THR A 692 8.79 29.35 -31.19
C THR A 692 7.82 30.21 -30.37
N GLN A 693 8.21 30.55 -29.14
CA GLN A 693 7.45 31.42 -28.26
C GLN A 693 7.09 32.78 -28.89
N ASP A 694 7.88 33.25 -29.86
CA ASP A 694 7.62 34.51 -30.56
C ASP A 694 6.65 34.36 -31.74
N GLU A 695 6.45 33.17 -32.28
CA GLU A 695 5.62 32.93 -33.48
C GLU A 695 4.21 32.43 -33.13
N VAL A 696 4.00 32.07 -31.86
CA VAL A 696 2.81 31.39 -31.36
C VAL A 696 2.31 32.12 -30.14
N ASP A 697 1.07 32.59 -30.21
CA ASP A 697 0.44 33.30 -29.10
C ASP A 697 -0.79 32.57 -28.55
N PHE A 698 -1.07 31.34 -29.02
CA PHE A 698 -2.06 30.46 -28.41
C PHE A 698 -1.73 28.98 -28.60
N VAL A 699 -1.65 28.25 -27.49
CA VAL A 699 -1.49 26.79 -27.46
C VAL A 699 -2.52 26.17 -26.53
N LEU A 700 -3.32 25.25 -27.07
CA LEU A 700 -4.25 24.39 -26.32
C LEU A 700 -3.84 22.93 -26.52
N CYS A 701 -3.66 22.19 -25.44
CA CYS A 701 -3.42 20.74 -25.46
C CYS A 701 -4.38 20.05 -24.50
N ILE A 702 -5.14 19.06 -25.00
CA ILE A 702 -6.08 18.28 -24.17
C ILE A 702 -5.76 16.80 -24.36
N GLY A 703 -5.62 16.08 -23.24
CA GLY A 703 -5.39 14.63 -23.23
C GLY A 703 -6.07 13.95 -22.04
N ASP A 704 -6.06 12.61 -22.00
CA ASP A 704 -6.67 11.82 -20.94
C ASP A 704 -5.71 10.79 -20.33
N GLY A 705 -4.58 10.49 -20.97
CA GLY A 705 -3.75 9.34 -20.61
C GLY A 705 -2.33 9.68 -20.22
N GLN A 706 -1.64 8.72 -19.61
CA GLN A 706 -0.19 8.83 -19.30
C GLN A 706 0.67 9.12 -20.54
N THR A 707 0.21 8.75 -21.74
CA THR A 707 0.96 9.01 -22.98
C THR A 707 1.00 10.49 -23.36
N ASP A 708 0.16 11.32 -22.74
CA ASP A 708 0.06 12.76 -23.01
C ASP A 708 0.93 13.59 -22.06
N GLU A 709 1.32 13.03 -20.91
CA GLU A 709 2.15 13.70 -19.91
C GLU A 709 3.48 14.26 -20.49
N PRO A 710 4.23 13.53 -21.32
CA PRO A 710 5.43 14.09 -21.96
C PRO A 710 5.13 15.28 -22.87
N VAL A 711 3.93 15.35 -23.46
CA VAL A 711 3.49 16.48 -24.29
C VAL A 711 3.18 17.69 -23.40
N PHE A 712 2.50 17.48 -22.27
CA PHE A 712 2.23 18.56 -21.31
C PHE A 712 3.52 19.17 -20.77
N ALA A 713 4.48 18.34 -20.37
CA ALA A 713 5.80 18.79 -19.91
C ALA A 713 6.54 19.56 -21.00
N LEU A 714 6.61 19.03 -22.23
CA LEU A 714 7.26 19.68 -23.36
C LEU A 714 6.68 21.08 -23.64
N LEU A 715 5.36 21.22 -23.64
CA LEU A 715 4.71 22.50 -23.91
C LEU A 715 4.98 23.52 -22.80
N LYS A 716 5.00 23.09 -21.53
CA LYS A 716 5.34 23.96 -20.40
C LYS A 716 6.77 24.46 -20.43
N GLU A 717 7.71 23.63 -20.89
CA GLU A 717 9.12 24.02 -21.03
C GLU A 717 9.33 25.06 -22.13
N ASN A 718 8.49 25.04 -23.18
CA ASN A 718 8.68 25.88 -24.38
C ASN A 718 7.75 27.11 -24.42
N PHE A 719 6.67 27.14 -23.63
CA PHE A 719 5.68 28.22 -23.64
C PHE A 719 5.30 28.65 -22.22
N ASN A 720 5.47 29.95 -21.94
CA ASN A 720 5.05 30.53 -20.66
C ASN A 720 3.52 30.53 -20.49
N ASP A 721 2.77 30.73 -21.57
CA ASP A 721 1.31 30.82 -21.57
C ASP A 721 0.71 29.74 -22.49
N CYS A 722 0.51 28.53 -21.94
CA CYS A 722 -0.17 27.43 -22.62
C CYS A 722 -1.31 26.82 -21.78
N PHE A 723 -2.38 26.45 -22.46
CA PHE A 723 -3.51 25.74 -21.86
C PHE A 723 -3.31 24.24 -22.04
N THR A 724 -2.73 23.57 -21.05
CA THR A 724 -2.68 22.11 -20.98
C THR A 724 -3.77 21.61 -20.05
N SER A 725 -4.61 20.69 -20.49
CA SER A 725 -5.74 20.17 -19.71
C SER A 725 -5.84 18.66 -19.80
N THR A 726 -6.10 18.02 -18.67
CA THR A 726 -6.49 16.61 -18.64
C THR A 726 -8.02 16.45 -18.63
N VAL A 727 -8.55 15.41 -19.26
CA VAL A 727 -9.95 14.99 -19.07
C VAL A 727 -10.08 14.23 -17.76
N GLU A 728 -11.07 14.58 -16.95
CA GLU A 728 -11.29 14.18 -15.56
C GLU A 728 -10.22 14.67 -14.58
N LYS A 729 -10.63 14.90 -13.32
CA LYS A 729 -9.73 15.33 -12.26
C LYS A 729 -8.83 14.18 -11.82
N LYS A 730 -7.54 14.25 -12.14
CA LYS A 730 -6.52 13.26 -11.77
C LYS A 730 -5.14 13.90 -11.61
N GLN A 731 -4.19 13.12 -11.11
CA GLN A 731 -2.78 13.51 -11.05
C GLN A 731 -2.22 13.60 -12.47
N THR A 732 -1.64 14.75 -12.83
CA THR A 732 -1.12 15.05 -14.17
C THR A 732 -0.14 16.21 -14.12
N ASP A 733 0.71 16.33 -15.15
CA ASP A 733 1.51 17.50 -15.47
C ASP A 733 0.71 18.54 -16.29
N ALA A 734 -0.59 18.37 -16.53
CA ALA A 734 -1.42 19.43 -17.12
C ALA A 734 -1.60 20.64 -16.15
N ASN A 735 -1.91 21.82 -16.69
CA ASN A 735 -2.21 23.02 -15.90
C ASN A 735 -3.65 23.03 -15.35
N TYR A 736 -4.57 22.36 -16.04
CA TYR A 736 -5.99 22.39 -15.76
C TYR A 736 -6.63 21.00 -15.92
N TYR A 737 -7.91 20.89 -15.54
CA TYR A 737 -8.74 19.76 -15.91
C TYR A 737 -10.08 20.20 -16.54
N LEU A 738 -10.64 19.34 -17.37
CA LEU A 738 -12.03 19.37 -17.84
C LEU A 738 -12.75 18.15 -17.24
N GLU A 739 -14.01 18.27 -16.87
CA GLU A 739 -14.73 17.26 -16.09
C GLU A 739 -14.98 15.97 -16.87
N ASN A 740 -15.25 16.07 -18.17
CA ASN A 740 -15.59 14.93 -19.02
C ASN A 740 -15.47 15.28 -20.51
N ILE A 741 -15.64 14.28 -21.36
CA ILE A 741 -15.60 14.41 -22.84
C ILE A 741 -16.62 15.45 -23.34
N SER A 742 -17.81 15.56 -22.73
CA SER A 742 -18.83 16.53 -23.16
C SER A 742 -18.36 17.96 -22.94
N GLU A 743 -17.62 18.23 -21.87
CA GLU A 743 -17.05 19.56 -21.62
C GLU A 743 -15.93 19.91 -22.62
N VAL A 744 -15.12 18.91 -23.01
CA VAL A 744 -14.15 19.06 -24.12
C VAL A 744 -14.88 19.46 -25.41
N GLN A 745 -16.00 18.80 -25.72
CA GLN A 745 -16.80 19.11 -26.90
C GLN A 745 -17.36 20.54 -26.84
N GLN A 746 -17.92 20.94 -25.71
CA GLN A 746 -18.43 22.30 -25.50
C GLN A 746 -17.35 23.38 -25.68
N LEU A 747 -16.15 23.15 -25.16
CA LEU A 747 -15.01 24.05 -25.34
C LEU A 747 -14.66 24.19 -26.83
N LEU A 748 -14.57 23.08 -27.56
CA LEU A 748 -14.23 23.08 -28.97
C LEU A 748 -15.34 23.71 -29.85
N GLU A 749 -16.61 23.50 -29.52
CA GLU A 749 -17.75 24.14 -30.18
C GLU A 749 -17.73 25.66 -30.01
N THR A 750 -17.45 26.12 -28.79
CA THR A 750 -17.37 27.55 -28.49
C THR A 750 -16.21 28.17 -29.27
N LEU A 751 -15.03 27.51 -29.23
CA LEU A 751 -13.88 27.91 -30.02
C LEU A 751 -14.13 27.86 -31.53
N ALA A 752 -15.03 27.01 -32.02
CA ALA A 752 -15.37 26.92 -33.44
C ALA A 752 -16.34 28.02 -33.88
N SER A 753 -17.24 28.44 -32.98
CA SER A 753 -18.29 29.43 -33.24
C SER A 753 -17.81 30.88 -33.24
N ASP A 754 -16.62 31.12 -32.68
CA ASP A 754 -15.93 32.43 -32.72
C ASP A 754 -15.43 32.82 -34.11
#